data_AF-A0AA37W3S9-F1
#
_entry.id   AF-A0AA37W3S9-F1
#
_cell.length_a   1.000
_cell.length_b   1.000
_cell.length_c   1.000
_cell.angle_alpha   90.00
_cell.angle_beta   90.00
_cell.angle_gamma   90.00
#
_symmetry.space_group_name_H-M   'P 1'
#
loop_
_entity.id
_entity.type
_entity.pdbx_description
1 polymer ?
#
loop_
_entity_poly.entity_id
_entity_poly.type
_entity_poly.pdbx_seq_one_letter_code
_entity_poly.pdbx_strand_id
1 'polypeptide(L)'
;MSWLGFGKSDKKQAEADKQQAFAKEQAEKAEQERLAAEQAEAERLQAEAEAERIEQARIAAEQDRLAQEQAEKAEQERLAAEQAAVERLQVEAEAERLEQEKQAQAQRAAAEEKQAIEQANAELLAKQQADAEQQRQEQAKRLAEQEAQMQLEQERIAAEKAENERLEQQRIAAEQAENERLEQQRIAAEQAENERLEQQRIAAEQAENERLEQQRIAAEQAENERLEQQRIAAEQAENERLEQQRIAAEQAENERLEQQRIAAEQAENERLEQQRIAAEQAENERLEQQRIAAEQAENERLEQERLAAEEESERLEQERLTAELAKEEAIKAEKPKKEGFFSRLKKGLLKTRVNIGSGFASIFSGKKIDDELFEELETQLLTADLGVDTTMKLIDSLTDAADRKQLKDGDALYELMKQEMATMLKTAEQPLEIPADKKPFVILMVGVNGVGKTTTIGKMAKQFQNQGKSVMLAAGDTFRAAAVEQLQVWGERNSIPVIAQHTGADSASVVFDAFQAAKARNVDVLIADTAGRLQNKDNLMQELEKIARVMKKVDPDAPHEVMLTIDAGTGQNAISQVNLFNQCVGLTGITLSKLDGTAKGGVIFAVADKFNIPIRYIGVGESIDDLRTFKSDDFIDALFSQDEDDV
;
A
#
# COMPACT_ATOMS: atom_id res chain seq x y z
N MET A 1 -111.78 213.63 54.40
CA MET A 1 -112.06 213.33 55.83
C MET A 1 -113.20 212.31 55.92
N SER A 2 -113.39 211.70 57.08
CA SER A 2 -114.65 211.08 57.56
C SER A 2 -115.11 209.70 57.02
N TRP A 3 -114.86 208.66 57.84
CA TRP A 3 -115.81 207.70 58.47
C TRP A 3 -116.89 206.89 57.70
N LEU A 4 -117.05 205.63 58.17
CA LEU A 4 -118.17 204.65 58.07
C LEU A 4 -118.50 203.93 56.73
N GLY A 5 -118.70 202.60 56.81
CA GLY A 5 -119.23 201.70 55.75
C GLY A 5 -119.00 200.20 56.07
N PHE A 6 -119.87 199.28 55.62
CA PHE A 6 -119.88 197.86 56.08
C PHE A 6 -120.35 196.85 55.00
N GLY A 7 -119.73 195.66 54.91
CA GLY A 7 -120.44 194.39 54.62
C GLY A 7 -120.21 193.60 53.31
N LYS A 8 -120.09 192.26 53.50
CA LYS A 8 -120.20 191.11 52.54
C LYS A 8 -119.01 190.78 51.60
N SER A 9 -118.70 189.52 51.24
CA SER A 9 -118.64 188.18 51.92
C SER A 9 -118.73 187.01 50.91
N ASP A 10 -117.65 186.22 50.81
CA ASP A 10 -117.62 184.74 50.83
C ASP A 10 -118.51 183.90 49.88
N LYS A 11 -118.21 183.93 48.57
CA LYS A 11 -118.57 182.80 47.67
C LYS A 11 -117.56 182.37 46.60
N LYS A 12 -116.53 183.16 46.25
CA LYS A 12 -115.59 182.81 45.15
C LYS A 12 -114.35 182.01 45.55
N GLN A 13 -114.00 181.94 46.84
CA GLN A 13 -112.76 181.26 47.26
C GLN A 13 -112.86 179.72 47.15
N ALA A 14 -113.99 179.15 47.57
CA ALA A 14 -114.16 177.70 47.76
C ALA A 14 -114.29 176.85 46.48
N GLU A 15 -114.31 177.48 45.30
CA GLU A 15 -114.45 176.79 44.01
C GLU A 15 -113.09 176.54 43.32
N ALA A 16 -112.09 177.39 43.60
CA ALA A 16 -110.72 177.25 43.08
C ALA A 16 -109.97 176.07 43.74
N ASP A 17 -110.04 175.96 45.07
CA ASP A 17 -109.30 174.95 45.85
C ASP A 17 -109.66 173.51 45.42
N LYS A 18 -110.91 173.28 45.01
CA LYS A 18 -111.37 171.98 44.50
C LYS A 18 -110.77 171.59 43.16
N GLN A 19 -110.53 172.56 42.27
CA GLN A 19 -109.88 172.28 40.98
C GLN A 19 -108.39 171.97 41.15
N GLN A 20 -107.70 172.64 42.08
CA GLN A 20 -106.30 172.35 42.39
C GLN A 20 -106.11 170.96 43.04
N ALA A 21 -107.02 170.52 43.92
CA ALA A 21 -106.96 169.20 44.53
C ALA A 21 -107.05 168.06 43.49
N PHE A 22 -108.06 168.09 42.62
CA PHE A 22 -108.29 167.02 41.63
C PHE A 22 -107.16 166.91 40.59
N ALA A 23 -106.55 168.03 40.20
CA ALA A 23 -105.40 168.03 39.29
C ALA A 23 -104.15 167.37 39.91
N LYS A 24 -103.95 167.46 41.22
CA LYS A 24 -102.83 166.84 41.93
C LYS A 24 -103.01 165.33 42.08
N GLU A 25 -104.22 164.88 42.39
CA GLU A 25 -104.58 163.46 42.50
C GLU A 25 -104.41 162.71 41.16
N GLN A 26 -104.80 163.35 40.05
CA GLN A 26 -104.56 162.83 38.69
C GLN A 26 -103.07 162.66 38.38
N ALA A 27 -102.23 163.63 38.78
CA ALA A 27 -100.79 163.59 38.53
C ALA A 27 -100.09 162.50 39.35
N GLU A 28 -100.40 162.38 40.65
CA GLU A 28 -99.84 161.35 41.52
C GLU A 28 -100.20 159.93 41.05
N LYS A 29 -101.43 159.72 40.54
CA LYS A 29 -101.84 158.44 39.97
C LYS A 29 -101.08 158.09 38.68
N ALA A 30 -100.89 159.06 37.79
CA ALA A 30 -100.13 158.86 36.55
C ALA A 30 -98.64 158.57 36.84
N GLU A 31 -98.07 159.17 37.87
CA GLU A 31 -96.69 158.89 38.32
C GLU A 31 -96.57 157.47 38.93
N GLN A 32 -97.55 157.04 39.73
CA GLN A 32 -97.62 155.65 40.23
C GLN A 32 -97.78 154.62 39.11
N GLU A 33 -98.65 154.88 38.12
CA GLU A 33 -98.83 153.97 36.97
C GLU A 33 -97.55 153.88 36.11
N ARG A 34 -96.79 154.98 35.97
CA ARG A 34 -95.49 154.95 35.29
C ARG A 34 -94.44 154.16 36.07
N LEU A 35 -94.33 154.39 37.38
CA LEU A 35 -93.40 153.65 38.25
C LEU A 35 -93.70 152.15 38.28
N ALA A 36 -94.98 151.76 38.31
CA ALA A 36 -95.38 150.35 38.26
C ALA A 36 -95.01 149.68 36.92
N ALA A 37 -95.15 150.40 35.79
CA ALA A 37 -94.71 149.91 34.49
C ALA A 37 -93.17 149.79 34.40
N GLU A 38 -92.44 150.78 34.92
CA GLU A 38 -90.97 150.82 34.98
C GLU A 38 -90.42 149.68 35.85
N GLN A 39 -91.09 149.34 36.96
CA GLN A 39 -90.77 148.16 37.77
C GLN A 39 -91.08 146.83 37.05
N ALA A 40 -92.25 146.70 36.40
CA ALA A 40 -92.62 145.48 35.69
C ALA A 40 -91.70 145.18 34.49
N GLU A 41 -91.23 146.22 33.79
CA GLU A 41 -90.23 146.07 32.72
C GLU A 41 -88.86 145.66 33.28
N ALA A 42 -88.44 146.23 34.41
CA ALA A 42 -87.20 145.84 35.10
C ALA A 42 -87.24 144.39 35.64
N GLU A 43 -88.34 143.95 36.24
CA GLU A 43 -88.55 142.56 36.68
C GLU A 43 -88.52 141.59 35.49
N ARG A 44 -89.16 141.96 34.36
CA ARG A 44 -89.13 141.13 33.15
C ARG A 44 -87.72 140.99 32.60
N LEU A 45 -86.95 142.09 32.53
CA LEU A 45 -85.55 142.07 32.08
C LEU A 45 -84.64 141.27 33.03
N GLN A 46 -84.90 141.29 34.34
CA GLN A 46 -84.19 140.43 35.29
C GLN A 46 -84.51 138.94 35.06
N ALA A 47 -85.78 138.58 34.86
CA ALA A 47 -86.18 137.20 34.57
C ALA A 47 -85.63 136.70 33.21
N GLU A 48 -85.58 137.58 32.20
CA GLU A 48 -85.02 137.29 30.87
C GLU A 48 -83.50 137.04 30.97
N ALA A 49 -82.76 137.87 31.73
CA ALA A 49 -81.34 137.68 32.00
C ALA A 49 -81.01 136.49 32.92
N GLU A 50 -81.91 136.12 33.85
CA GLU A 50 -81.77 134.91 34.66
C GLU A 50 -82.00 133.64 33.83
N ALA A 51 -82.99 133.65 32.94
CA ALA A 51 -83.22 132.57 31.99
C ALA A 51 -82.03 132.36 31.03
N GLU A 52 -81.47 133.44 30.47
CA GLU A 52 -80.24 133.35 29.67
C GLU A 52 -79.07 132.76 30.46
N ARG A 53 -78.88 133.16 31.73
CA ARG A 53 -77.84 132.59 32.60
C ARG A 53 -78.03 131.11 32.88
N ILE A 54 -79.28 130.67 33.10
CA ILE A 54 -79.60 129.25 33.32
C ILE A 54 -79.31 128.44 32.04
N GLU A 55 -79.68 128.93 30.87
CA GLU A 55 -79.42 128.23 29.60
C GLU A 55 -77.92 128.23 29.24
N GLN A 56 -77.20 129.33 29.48
CA GLN A 56 -75.73 129.35 29.34
C GLN A 56 -75.04 128.36 30.28
N ALA A 57 -75.49 128.26 31.53
CA ALA A 57 -74.99 127.26 32.48
C ALA A 57 -75.34 125.82 32.06
N ARG A 58 -76.52 125.59 31.48
CA ARG A 58 -76.94 124.29 30.94
C ARG A 58 -76.04 123.88 29.76
N ILE A 59 -75.78 124.80 28.83
CA ILE A 59 -74.90 124.57 27.67
C ILE A 59 -73.46 124.32 28.12
N ALA A 60 -72.94 125.07 29.10
CA ALA A 60 -71.61 124.83 29.65
C ALA A 60 -71.49 123.43 30.30
N ALA A 61 -72.45 123.03 31.13
CA ALA A 61 -72.47 121.69 31.74
C ALA A 61 -72.63 120.56 30.71
N GLU A 62 -73.37 120.79 29.62
CA GLU A 62 -73.50 119.83 28.52
C GLU A 62 -72.20 119.72 27.70
N GLN A 63 -71.47 120.83 27.50
CA GLN A 63 -70.14 120.83 26.88
C GLN A 63 -69.09 120.15 27.77
N ASP A 64 -69.07 120.42 29.08
CA ASP A 64 -68.18 119.77 30.03
C ASP A 64 -68.41 118.25 30.08
N ARG A 65 -69.67 117.80 30.05
CA ARG A 65 -70.00 116.36 30.01
C ARG A 65 -69.52 115.71 28.71
N LEU A 66 -69.73 116.36 27.56
CA LEU A 66 -69.24 115.87 26.26
C LEU A 66 -67.70 115.85 26.19
N ALA A 67 -67.02 116.80 26.83
CA ALA A 67 -65.56 116.81 26.93
C ALA A 67 -65.05 115.67 27.82
N GLN A 68 -65.74 115.35 28.92
CA GLN A 68 -65.44 114.19 29.77
C GLN A 68 -65.66 112.87 29.04
N GLU A 69 -66.81 112.69 28.36
CA GLU A 69 -67.11 111.50 27.55
C GLU A 69 -66.05 111.29 26.43
N GLN A 70 -65.57 112.37 25.80
CA GLN A 70 -64.50 112.31 24.80
C GLN A 70 -63.13 111.99 25.41
N ALA A 71 -62.82 112.52 26.60
CA ALA A 71 -61.57 112.24 27.31
C ALA A 71 -61.51 110.77 27.79
N GLU A 72 -62.58 110.25 28.39
CA GLU A 72 -62.67 108.83 28.78
C GLU A 72 -62.55 107.91 27.57
N LYS A 73 -63.21 108.23 26.45
CA LYS A 73 -63.10 107.45 25.21
C LYS A 73 -61.68 107.47 24.65
N ALA A 74 -61.02 108.63 24.63
CA ALA A 74 -59.63 108.75 24.18
C ALA A 74 -58.65 107.99 25.09
N GLU A 75 -58.90 107.94 26.41
CA GLU A 75 -58.11 107.12 27.33
C GLU A 75 -58.35 105.62 27.14
N GLN A 76 -59.60 105.18 26.92
CA GLN A 76 -59.91 103.79 26.57
C GLN A 76 -59.26 103.37 25.24
N GLU A 77 -59.30 104.22 24.21
CA GLU A 77 -58.63 103.97 22.93
C GLU A 77 -57.10 103.93 23.09
N ARG A 78 -56.51 104.79 23.95
CA ARG A 78 -55.07 104.74 24.29
C ARG A 78 -54.70 103.43 24.98
N LEU A 79 -55.45 103.02 26.00
CA LEU A 79 -55.21 101.78 26.75
C LEU A 79 -55.39 100.53 25.90
N ALA A 80 -56.39 100.51 25.00
CA ALA A 80 -56.58 99.42 24.05
C ALA A 80 -55.42 99.33 23.03
N ALA A 81 -54.93 100.47 22.54
CA ALA A 81 -53.76 100.52 21.66
C ALA A 81 -52.47 100.09 22.37
N GLU A 82 -52.30 100.45 23.65
CA GLU A 82 -51.17 100.03 24.49
C GLU A 82 -51.19 98.52 24.74
N GLN A 83 -52.34 97.94 25.10
CA GLN A 83 -52.52 96.49 25.25
C GLN A 83 -52.23 95.74 23.93
N ALA A 84 -52.76 96.21 22.80
CA ALA A 84 -52.52 95.62 21.49
C ALA A 84 -51.05 95.75 21.03
N ALA A 85 -50.30 96.75 21.51
CA ALA A 85 -48.86 96.86 21.27
C ALA A 85 -48.07 95.85 22.13
N VAL A 86 -48.44 95.67 23.40
CA VAL A 86 -47.82 94.67 24.29
C VAL A 86 -48.06 93.25 23.78
N GLU A 87 -49.28 92.92 23.34
CA GLU A 87 -49.63 91.60 22.79
C GLU A 87 -48.81 91.28 21.53
N ARG A 88 -48.65 92.25 20.61
CA ARG A 88 -47.79 92.10 19.42
C ARG A 88 -46.34 91.82 19.78
N LEU A 89 -45.76 92.58 20.71
CA LEU A 89 -44.38 92.39 21.16
C LEU A 89 -44.18 91.03 21.87
N GLN A 90 -45.20 90.50 22.55
CA GLN A 90 -45.16 89.16 23.13
C GLN A 90 -45.16 88.07 22.05
N VAL A 91 -46.02 88.18 21.04
CA VAL A 91 -46.07 87.23 19.91
C VAL A 91 -44.77 87.27 19.08
N GLU A 92 -44.21 88.46 18.86
CA GLU A 92 -42.94 88.64 18.15
C GLU A 92 -41.77 88.01 18.94
N ALA A 93 -41.67 88.26 20.25
CA ALA A 93 -40.65 87.64 21.11
C ALA A 93 -40.81 86.12 21.28
N GLU A 94 -42.05 85.58 21.23
CA GLU A 94 -42.29 84.13 21.24
C GLU A 94 -41.89 83.49 19.90
N ALA A 95 -42.17 84.15 18.77
CA ALA A 95 -41.74 83.71 17.45
C ALA A 95 -40.20 83.69 17.33
N GLU A 96 -39.51 84.76 17.77
CA GLU A 96 -38.04 84.79 17.81
C GLU A 96 -37.45 83.66 18.66
N ARG A 97 -38.05 83.38 19.84
CA ARG A 97 -37.63 82.27 20.70
C ARG A 97 -37.79 80.90 20.04
N LEU A 98 -38.94 80.66 19.40
CA LEU A 98 -39.21 79.41 18.70
C LEU A 98 -38.30 79.22 17.47
N GLU A 99 -37.88 80.30 16.81
CA GLU A 99 -36.89 80.23 15.74
C GLU A 99 -35.47 79.97 16.29
N GLN A 100 -35.05 80.69 17.34
CA GLN A 100 -33.76 80.44 18.00
C GLN A 100 -33.65 79.00 18.53
N GLU A 101 -34.73 78.45 19.11
CA GLU A 101 -34.75 77.07 19.57
C GLU A 101 -34.63 76.08 18.40
N LYS A 102 -35.36 76.28 17.30
CA LYS A 102 -35.21 75.45 16.09
C LYS A 102 -33.80 75.51 15.51
N GLN A 103 -33.19 76.69 15.44
CA GLN A 103 -31.81 76.84 14.98
C GLN A 103 -30.83 76.12 15.93
N ALA A 104 -31.01 76.21 17.25
CA ALA A 104 -30.19 75.51 18.23
C ALA A 104 -30.37 73.97 18.18
N GLN A 105 -31.59 73.48 17.96
CA GLN A 105 -31.87 72.05 17.77
C GLN A 105 -31.21 71.53 16.48
N ALA A 106 -31.31 72.26 15.37
CA ALA A 106 -30.67 71.91 14.10
C ALA A 106 -29.13 71.90 14.21
N GLN A 107 -28.53 72.86 14.92
CA GLN A 107 -27.09 72.90 15.17
C GLN A 107 -26.61 71.71 16.04
N ARG A 108 -27.40 71.29 17.03
CA ARG A 108 -27.09 70.10 17.84
C ARG A 108 -27.14 68.82 17.01
N ALA A 109 -28.21 68.62 16.24
CA ALA A 109 -28.34 67.46 15.36
C ALA A 109 -27.17 67.34 14.35
N ALA A 110 -26.78 68.46 13.73
CA ALA A 110 -25.64 68.49 12.81
C ALA A 110 -24.28 68.25 13.50
N ALA A 111 -24.12 68.63 14.77
CA ALA A 111 -22.93 68.34 15.57
C ALA A 111 -22.87 66.86 15.97
N GLU A 112 -24.00 66.28 16.38
CA GLU A 112 -24.14 64.86 16.73
C GLU A 112 -23.89 63.95 15.51
N GLU A 113 -24.48 64.29 14.35
CA GLU A 113 -24.24 63.58 13.09
C GLU A 113 -22.76 63.64 12.68
N LYS A 114 -22.13 64.82 12.75
CA LYS A 114 -20.69 64.96 12.48
C LYS A 114 -19.85 64.10 13.43
N GLN A 115 -20.17 64.11 14.72
CA GLN A 115 -19.42 63.34 15.71
C GLN A 115 -19.57 61.82 15.48
N ALA A 116 -20.76 61.34 15.10
CA ALA A 116 -20.99 59.94 14.73
C ALA A 116 -20.19 59.53 13.48
N ILE A 117 -20.13 60.39 12.46
CA ILE A 117 -19.30 60.18 11.26
C ILE A 117 -17.81 60.13 11.61
N GLU A 118 -17.34 61.02 12.50
CA GLU A 118 -15.94 61.07 12.94
C GLU A 118 -15.55 59.82 13.74
N GLN A 119 -16.44 59.32 14.60
CA GLN A 119 -16.27 58.05 15.31
C GLN A 119 -16.27 56.83 14.37
N ALA A 120 -17.22 56.73 13.45
CA ALA A 120 -17.30 55.61 12.50
C ALA A 120 -16.06 55.54 11.58
N ASN A 121 -15.51 56.70 11.17
CA ASN A 121 -14.27 56.76 10.41
C ASN A 121 -13.05 56.32 11.23
N ALA A 122 -13.01 56.65 12.53
CA ALA A 122 -11.93 56.22 13.43
C ALA A 122 -11.96 54.70 13.68
N GLU A 123 -13.16 54.12 13.88
CA GLU A 123 -13.32 52.65 14.01
C GLU A 123 -12.93 51.91 12.72
N LEU A 124 -13.34 52.42 11.55
CA LEU A 124 -12.96 51.85 10.26
C LEU A 124 -11.43 51.87 10.04
N LEU A 125 -10.77 52.99 10.39
CA LEU A 125 -9.32 53.12 10.28
C LEU A 125 -8.60 52.17 11.25
N ALA A 126 -9.06 52.05 12.50
CA ALA A 126 -8.49 51.13 13.48
C ALA A 126 -8.62 49.67 13.01
N LYS A 127 -9.76 49.28 12.43
CA LYS A 127 -9.95 47.96 11.85
C LYS A 127 -9.01 47.70 10.67
N GLN A 128 -8.90 48.64 9.72
CA GLN A 128 -7.97 48.52 8.59
C GLN A 128 -6.52 48.37 9.04
N GLN A 129 -6.11 49.04 10.12
CA GLN A 129 -4.77 48.90 10.70
C GLN A 129 -4.55 47.52 11.32
N ALA A 130 -5.53 46.98 12.06
CA ALA A 130 -5.47 45.64 12.63
C ALA A 130 -5.41 44.54 11.54
N ASP A 131 -6.29 44.61 10.54
CA ASP A 131 -6.32 43.68 9.41
C ASP A 131 -4.96 43.69 8.66
N ALA A 132 -4.38 44.88 8.44
CA ALA A 132 -3.08 45.05 7.79
C ALA A 132 -1.88 44.69 8.68
N GLU A 133 -2.03 44.58 10.00
CA GLU A 133 -1.00 44.01 10.89
C GLU A 133 -1.07 42.48 10.91
N GLN A 134 -2.27 41.90 11.02
CA GLN A 134 -2.47 40.46 10.96
C GLN A 134 -1.93 39.86 9.64
N GLN A 135 -2.20 40.50 8.49
CA GLN A 135 -1.66 40.08 7.20
C GLN A 135 -0.11 40.09 7.18
N ARG A 136 0.54 41.07 7.82
CA ARG A 136 2.01 41.12 7.92
C ARG A 136 2.56 40.04 8.83
N GLN A 137 1.88 39.72 9.94
CA GLN A 137 2.26 38.62 10.83
C GLN A 137 2.12 37.25 10.13
N GLU A 138 1.03 37.02 9.38
CA GLU A 138 0.88 35.81 8.55
C GLU A 138 1.95 35.70 7.46
N GLN A 139 2.22 36.79 6.74
CA GLN A 139 3.24 36.80 5.68
C GLN A 139 4.63 36.49 6.24
N ALA A 140 5.00 37.10 7.37
CA ALA A 140 6.26 36.81 8.06
C ALA A 140 6.36 35.34 8.51
N LYS A 141 5.26 34.76 9.02
CA LYS A 141 5.22 33.34 9.42
C LYS A 141 5.42 32.41 8.23
N ARG A 142 4.76 32.66 7.09
CA ARG A 142 4.92 31.86 5.86
C ARG A 142 6.34 31.92 5.30
N LEU A 143 7.00 33.08 5.37
CA LEU A 143 8.41 33.24 5.01
C LEU A 143 9.34 32.41 5.92
N ALA A 144 9.15 32.48 7.25
CA ALA A 144 9.93 31.68 8.19
C ALA A 144 9.72 30.16 8.01
N GLU A 145 8.49 29.73 7.68
CA GLU A 145 8.17 28.34 7.35
C GLU A 145 8.86 27.87 6.05
N GLN A 146 8.93 28.74 5.02
CA GLN A 146 9.66 28.45 3.78
C GLN A 146 11.18 28.40 3.98
N GLU A 147 11.77 29.31 4.77
CA GLU A 147 13.21 29.30 5.09
C GLU A 147 13.59 28.02 5.86
N ALA A 148 12.78 27.60 6.83
CA ALA A 148 12.99 26.36 7.57
C ALA A 148 12.88 25.10 6.69
N GLN A 149 11.93 25.07 5.76
CA GLN A 149 11.83 23.97 4.77
C GLN A 149 13.05 23.92 3.84
N MET A 150 13.54 25.08 3.37
CA MET A 150 14.71 25.14 2.50
C MET A 150 16.00 24.69 3.21
N GLN A 151 16.15 25.00 4.50
CA GLN A 151 17.28 24.50 5.31
C GLN A 151 17.21 22.97 5.49
N LEU A 152 16.04 22.42 5.84
CA LEU A 152 15.83 20.98 5.95
C LEU A 152 16.10 20.23 4.63
N GLU A 153 15.73 20.82 3.49
CA GLU A 153 16.04 20.23 2.18
C GLU A 153 17.54 20.29 1.86
N GLN A 154 18.25 21.38 2.18
CA GLN A 154 19.70 21.46 2.02
C GLN A 154 20.44 20.45 2.89
N GLU A 155 20.03 20.27 4.15
CA GLU A 155 20.59 19.23 5.03
C GLU A 155 20.31 17.82 4.50
N ARG A 156 19.09 17.55 3.99
CA ARG A 156 18.73 16.28 3.36
C ARG A 156 19.61 15.97 2.16
N ILE A 157 19.82 16.93 1.26
CA ILE A 157 20.66 16.77 0.06
C ILE A 157 22.14 16.57 0.45
N ALA A 158 22.63 17.28 1.47
CA ALA A 158 23.98 17.10 1.98
C ALA A 158 24.20 15.70 2.60
N ALA A 159 23.24 15.20 3.37
CA ALA A 159 23.27 13.84 3.93
C ALA A 159 23.20 12.77 2.84
N GLU A 160 22.28 12.91 1.88
CA GLU A 160 22.13 12.00 0.74
C GLU A 160 23.42 11.92 -0.11
N LYS A 161 24.10 13.05 -0.33
CA LYS A 161 25.40 13.08 -1.02
C LYS A 161 26.50 12.37 -0.21
N ALA A 162 26.58 12.61 1.10
CA ALA A 162 27.58 11.99 1.97
C ALA A 162 27.35 10.47 2.14
N GLU A 163 26.11 9.99 2.06
CA GLU A 163 25.79 8.56 2.02
C GLU A 163 26.22 7.93 0.70
N ASN A 164 25.90 8.55 -0.44
CA ASN A 164 26.31 8.08 -1.76
C ASN A 164 27.84 8.00 -1.92
N GLU A 165 28.58 9.02 -1.47
CA GLU A 165 30.06 9.01 -1.48
C GLU A 165 30.65 7.86 -0.63
N ARG A 166 30.01 7.50 0.48
CA ARG A 166 30.41 6.34 1.30
C ARG A 166 30.09 5.01 0.63
N LEU A 167 28.91 4.89 0.00
CA LEU A 167 28.51 3.68 -0.71
C LEU A 167 29.41 3.41 -1.93
N GLU A 168 29.84 4.46 -2.64
CA GLU A 168 30.80 4.32 -3.74
C GLU A 168 32.18 3.88 -3.25
N GLN A 169 32.69 4.44 -2.14
CA GLN A 169 33.93 3.99 -1.52
C GLN A 169 33.85 2.53 -1.05
N GLN A 170 32.72 2.11 -0.47
CA GLN A 170 32.51 0.71 -0.08
C GLN A 170 32.45 -0.24 -1.29
N ARG A 171 31.81 0.18 -2.40
CA ARG A 171 31.79 -0.61 -3.64
C ARG A 171 33.19 -0.83 -4.19
N ILE A 172 34.00 0.23 -4.28
CA ILE A 172 35.38 0.15 -4.80
C ILE A 172 36.24 -0.76 -3.91
N ALA A 173 36.13 -0.66 -2.58
CA ALA A 173 36.86 -1.51 -1.65
C ALA A 173 36.43 -3.00 -1.74
N ALA A 174 35.14 -3.26 -1.95
CA ALA A 174 34.63 -4.63 -2.15
C ALA A 174 35.11 -5.23 -3.48
N GLU A 175 35.06 -4.46 -4.57
CA GLU A 175 35.54 -4.85 -5.89
C GLU A 175 37.05 -5.16 -5.89
N GLN A 176 37.85 -4.37 -5.18
CA GLN A 176 39.28 -4.65 -4.98
C GLN A 176 39.50 -5.97 -4.20
N ALA A 177 38.79 -6.17 -3.09
CA ALA A 177 38.91 -7.38 -2.28
C ALA A 177 38.40 -8.65 -3.00
N GLU A 178 37.45 -8.52 -3.93
CA GLU A 178 36.99 -9.63 -4.77
C GLU A 178 38.04 -9.98 -5.85
N ASN A 179 38.60 -8.98 -6.53
CA ASN A 179 39.67 -9.19 -7.52
C ASN A 179 40.93 -9.83 -6.90
N GLU A 180 41.37 -9.37 -5.71
CA GLU A 180 42.49 -10.01 -4.98
C GLU A 180 42.21 -11.49 -4.65
N ARG A 181 40.97 -11.82 -4.24
CA ARG A 181 40.57 -13.21 -3.97
C ARG A 181 40.54 -14.08 -5.23
N LEU A 182 40.06 -13.55 -6.35
CA LEU A 182 40.04 -14.25 -7.63
C LEU A 182 41.46 -14.51 -8.15
N GLU A 183 42.38 -13.56 -7.98
CA GLU A 183 43.79 -13.75 -8.34
C GLU A 183 44.48 -14.78 -7.42
N GLN A 184 44.24 -14.75 -6.11
CA GLN A 184 44.73 -15.77 -5.18
C GLN A 184 44.17 -17.17 -5.52
N GLN A 185 42.89 -17.29 -5.87
CA GLN A 185 42.29 -18.56 -6.31
C GLN A 185 42.89 -19.05 -7.63
N ARG A 186 43.16 -18.16 -8.60
CA ARG A 186 43.82 -18.52 -9.87
C ARG A 186 45.22 -19.08 -9.61
N ILE A 187 46.02 -18.42 -8.78
CA ILE A 187 47.39 -18.84 -8.43
C ILE A 187 47.36 -20.20 -7.70
N ALA A 188 46.44 -20.39 -6.75
CA ALA A 188 46.31 -21.66 -6.03
C ALA A 188 45.85 -22.81 -6.94
N ALA A 189 44.97 -22.55 -7.91
CA ALA A 189 44.55 -23.54 -8.91
C ALA A 189 45.70 -23.92 -9.86
N GLU A 190 46.46 -22.93 -10.35
CA GLU A 190 47.64 -23.13 -11.20
C GLU A 190 48.73 -23.92 -10.48
N GLN A 191 48.97 -23.67 -9.19
CA GLN A 191 49.89 -24.46 -8.37
C GLN A 191 49.41 -25.91 -8.22
N ALA A 192 48.14 -26.13 -7.87
CA ALA A 192 47.57 -27.47 -7.73
C ALA A 192 47.50 -28.28 -9.04
N GLU A 193 47.40 -27.61 -10.20
CA GLU A 193 47.50 -28.25 -11.51
C GLU A 193 48.95 -28.66 -11.82
N ASN A 194 49.93 -27.78 -11.59
CA ASN A 194 51.34 -28.09 -11.78
C ASN A 194 51.83 -29.24 -10.86
N GLU A 195 51.43 -29.25 -9.59
CA GLU A 195 51.74 -30.37 -8.67
C GLU A 195 51.16 -31.70 -9.15
N ARG A 196 49.94 -31.70 -9.70
CA ARG A 196 49.32 -32.91 -10.28
C ARG A 196 50.05 -33.40 -11.52
N LEU A 197 50.46 -32.50 -12.40
CA LEU A 197 51.22 -32.84 -13.61
C LEU A 197 52.61 -33.40 -13.26
N GLU A 198 53.28 -32.86 -12.23
CA GLU A 198 54.55 -33.40 -11.74
C GLU A 198 54.38 -34.78 -11.09
N GLN A 199 53.35 -34.98 -10.26
CA GLN A 199 53.01 -36.30 -9.69
C GLN A 199 52.69 -37.34 -10.79
N GLN A 200 51.94 -36.95 -11.83
CA GLN A 200 51.67 -37.83 -12.97
C GLN A 200 52.94 -38.18 -13.76
N ARG A 201 53.86 -37.22 -13.97
CA ARG A 201 55.15 -37.48 -14.63
C ARG A 201 55.99 -38.48 -13.83
N ILE A 202 56.09 -38.29 -12.51
CA ILE A 202 56.85 -39.18 -11.62
C ILE A 202 56.24 -40.60 -11.61
N ALA A 203 54.91 -40.72 -11.53
CA ALA A 203 54.23 -42.02 -11.57
C ALA A 203 54.41 -42.74 -12.91
N ALA A 204 54.40 -42.01 -14.03
CA ALA A 204 54.67 -42.58 -15.36
C ALA A 204 56.12 -43.07 -15.49
N GLU A 205 57.09 -42.27 -15.03
CA GLU A 205 58.52 -42.61 -15.03
C GLU A 205 58.80 -43.84 -14.15
N GLN A 206 58.14 -43.96 -12.99
CA GLN A 206 58.23 -45.15 -12.12
C GLN A 206 57.67 -46.39 -12.82
N ALA A 207 56.47 -46.30 -13.41
CA ALA A 207 55.85 -47.42 -14.12
C ALA A 207 56.64 -47.87 -15.38
N GLU A 208 57.32 -46.94 -16.06
CA GLU A 208 58.22 -47.28 -17.18
C GLU A 208 59.48 -48.01 -16.68
N ASN A 209 60.10 -47.53 -15.60
CA ASN A 209 61.28 -48.18 -15.01
C ASN A 209 60.96 -49.59 -14.47
N GLU A 210 59.84 -49.78 -13.75
CA GLU A 210 59.41 -51.11 -13.30
C GLU A 210 59.19 -52.07 -14.47
N ARG A 211 58.58 -51.59 -15.56
CA ARG A 211 58.34 -52.39 -16.76
C ARG A 211 59.64 -52.78 -17.48
N LEU A 212 60.62 -51.88 -17.53
CA LEU A 212 61.95 -52.17 -18.09
C LEU A 212 62.72 -53.17 -17.23
N GLU A 213 62.61 -53.08 -15.90
CA GLU A 213 63.23 -54.06 -14.99
C GLU A 213 62.58 -55.45 -15.10
N GLN A 214 61.25 -55.52 -15.16
CA GLN A 214 60.54 -56.78 -15.44
C GLN A 214 60.95 -57.40 -16.79
N GLN A 215 61.11 -56.60 -17.84
CA GLN A 215 61.61 -57.07 -19.13
C GLN A 215 63.05 -57.58 -19.07
N ARG A 216 63.94 -56.91 -18.30
CA ARG A 216 65.31 -57.37 -18.09
C ARG A 216 65.35 -58.73 -17.38
N ILE A 217 64.58 -58.87 -16.29
CA ILE A 217 64.49 -60.13 -15.52
C ILE A 217 63.93 -61.27 -16.38
N ALA A 218 62.87 -61.03 -17.17
CA ALA A 218 62.30 -62.02 -18.06
C ALA A 218 63.27 -62.45 -19.19
N ALA A 219 64.08 -61.53 -19.71
CA ALA A 219 65.11 -61.83 -20.70
C ALA A 219 66.25 -62.67 -20.10
N GLU A 220 66.72 -62.31 -18.90
CA GLU A 220 67.76 -63.04 -18.16
C GLU A 220 67.30 -64.46 -17.79
N GLN A 221 66.03 -64.64 -17.39
CA GLN A 221 65.44 -65.96 -17.15
C GLN A 221 65.40 -66.80 -18.44
N ALA A 222 64.92 -66.24 -19.55
CA ALA A 222 64.86 -66.94 -20.83
C ALA A 222 66.24 -67.27 -21.44
N GLU A 223 67.28 -66.51 -21.11
CA GLU A 223 68.67 -66.84 -21.48
C GLU A 223 69.21 -67.98 -20.62
N ASN A 224 69.00 -67.95 -19.31
CA ASN A 224 69.42 -69.01 -18.39
C ASN A 224 68.72 -70.36 -18.72
N GLU A 225 67.41 -70.36 -18.98
CA GLU A 225 66.68 -71.57 -19.41
C GLU A 225 67.24 -72.15 -20.71
N ARG A 226 67.63 -71.31 -21.68
CA ARG A 226 68.26 -71.76 -22.93
C ARG A 226 69.65 -72.36 -22.71
N LEU A 227 70.45 -71.76 -21.83
CA LEU A 227 71.78 -72.27 -21.48
C LEU A 227 71.68 -73.62 -20.74
N GLU A 228 70.70 -73.77 -19.86
CA GLU A 228 70.44 -75.06 -19.18
C GLU A 228 69.94 -76.14 -20.15
N GLN A 229 69.01 -75.80 -21.06
CA GLN A 229 68.57 -76.72 -22.12
C GLN A 229 69.74 -77.14 -23.04
N GLN A 230 70.63 -76.21 -23.41
CA GLN A 230 71.83 -76.55 -24.18
C GLN A 230 72.80 -77.44 -23.41
N ARG A 231 72.98 -77.21 -22.10
CA ARG A 231 73.82 -78.07 -21.25
C ARG A 231 73.27 -79.49 -21.18
N ILE A 232 71.96 -79.64 -20.95
CA ILE A 232 71.28 -80.95 -20.88
C ILE A 232 71.38 -81.68 -22.23
N ALA A 233 71.16 -80.98 -23.35
CA ALA A 233 71.28 -81.57 -24.69
C ALA A 233 72.71 -82.00 -25.02
N ALA A 234 73.73 -81.24 -24.58
CA ALA A 234 75.13 -81.61 -24.75
C ALA A 234 75.51 -82.84 -23.91
N GLU A 235 75.07 -82.90 -22.64
CA GLU A 235 75.28 -84.04 -21.74
C GLU A 235 74.59 -85.31 -22.26
N GLN A 236 73.39 -85.20 -22.83
CA GLN A 236 72.70 -86.31 -23.49
C GLN A 236 73.48 -86.81 -24.72
N ALA A 237 73.93 -85.90 -25.59
CA ALA A 237 74.72 -86.26 -26.78
C ALA A 237 76.11 -86.83 -26.47
N GLU A 238 76.71 -86.47 -25.32
CA GLU A 238 77.95 -87.10 -24.83
C GLU A 238 77.69 -88.51 -24.30
N ASN A 239 76.63 -88.71 -23.51
CA ASN A 239 76.25 -90.03 -23.01
C ASN A 239 75.86 -91.00 -24.15
N GLU A 240 75.10 -90.55 -25.15
CA GLU A 240 74.80 -91.37 -26.35
C GLU A 240 76.07 -91.78 -27.11
N ARG A 241 77.07 -90.88 -27.21
CA ARG A 241 78.36 -91.21 -27.84
C ARG A 241 79.17 -92.22 -27.04
N LEU A 242 79.19 -92.10 -25.71
CA LEU A 242 79.86 -93.06 -24.83
C LEU A 242 79.20 -94.43 -24.89
N GLU A 243 77.87 -94.49 -24.97
CA GLU A 243 77.13 -95.75 -25.16
C GLU A 243 77.39 -96.36 -26.55
N GLN A 244 77.38 -95.56 -27.62
CA GLN A 244 77.77 -96.04 -28.96
C GLN A 244 79.21 -96.56 -29.01
N GLN A 245 80.16 -95.90 -28.33
CA GLN A 245 81.53 -96.41 -28.20
C GLN A 245 81.61 -97.72 -27.41
N ARG A 246 80.82 -97.86 -26.33
CA ARG A 246 80.74 -99.11 -25.56
C ARG A 246 80.22 -100.26 -26.42
N ILE A 247 79.13 -100.05 -27.15
CA ILE A 247 78.53 -101.06 -28.05
C ILE A 247 79.51 -101.42 -29.17
N ALA A 248 80.20 -100.44 -29.78
CA ALA A 248 81.19 -100.70 -30.82
C ALA A 248 82.43 -101.47 -30.30
N ALA A 249 82.85 -101.21 -29.06
CA ALA A 249 83.94 -101.96 -28.42
C ALA A 249 83.52 -103.41 -28.12
N GLU A 250 82.31 -103.62 -27.59
CA GLU A 250 81.73 -104.94 -27.33
C GLU A 250 81.56 -105.75 -28.63
N GLN A 251 81.13 -105.10 -29.72
CA GLN A 251 81.06 -105.73 -31.05
C GLN A 251 82.46 -106.13 -31.56
N ALA A 252 83.46 -105.25 -31.45
CA ALA A 252 84.83 -105.56 -31.87
C ALA A 252 85.52 -106.65 -31.02
N GLU A 253 85.12 -106.81 -29.75
CA GLU A 253 85.58 -107.92 -28.90
C GLU A 253 84.90 -109.24 -29.30
N ASN A 254 83.59 -109.22 -29.57
CA ASN A 254 82.87 -110.39 -30.07
C ASN A 254 83.36 -110.84 -31.45
N GLU A 255 83.62 -109.94 -32.40
CA GLU A 255 84.22 -110.27 -33.70
C GLU A 255 85.61 -110.92 -33.55
N ARG A 256 86.42 -110.46 -32.58
CA ARG A 256 87.73 -111.08 -32.28
C ARG A 256 87.59 -112.49 -31.71
N LEU A 257 86.64 -112.70 -30.80
CA LEU A 257 86.35 -114.02 -30.23
C LEU A 257 85.82 -114.97 -31.31
N GLU A 258 84.98 -114.50 -32.22
CA GLU A 258 84.46 -115.29 -33.33
C GLU A 258 85.56 -115.64 -34.36
N GLN A 259 86.44 -114.69 -34.71
CA GLN A 259 87.62 -114.98 -35.55
C GLN A 259 88.57 -115.98 -34.91
N GLN A 260 88.78 -115.93 -33.59
CA GLN A 260 89.55 -116.95 -32.86
C GLN A 260 88.84 -118.32 -32.88
N ARG A 261 87.51 -118.35 -32.75
CA ARG A 261 86.72 -119.58 -32.84
C ARG A 261 86.85 -120.24 -34.22
N ILE A 262 86.68 -119.46 -35.29
CA ILE A 262 86.78 -119.95 -36.68
C ILE A 262 88.19 -120.46 -36.99
N ALA A 263 89.24 -119.79 -36.50
CA ALA A 263 90.62 -120.22 -36.68
C ALA A 263 90.94 -121.54 -35.93
N ALA A 264 90.37 -121.74 -34.74
CA ALA A 264 90.47 -123.00 -34.00
C ALA A 264 89.68 -124.12 -34.70
N GLU A 265 88.45 -123.84 -35.12
CA GLU A 265 87.53 -124.78 -35.76
C GLU A 265 88.08 -125.31 -37.10
N GLN A 266 88.80 -124.48 -37.87
CA GLN A 266 89.50 -124.92 -39.09
C GLN A 266 90.68 -125.85 -38.78
N ALA A 267 91.49 -125.56 -37.75
CA ALA A 267 92.61 -126.40 -37.35
C ALA A 267 92.17 -127.72 -36.67
N GLU A 268 90.95 -127.77 -36.13
CA GLU A 268 90.38 -128.98 -35.53
C GLU A 268 89.73 -129.89 -36.60
N ASN A 269 89.06 -129.32 -37.61
CA ASN A 269 88.44 -130.11 -38.68
C ASN A 269 89.45 -130.92 -39.51
N GLU A 270 90.63 -130.36 -39.86
CA GLU A 270 91.69 -131.12 -40.55
C GLU A 270 92.22 -132.33 -39.72
N ARG A 271 92.13 -132.24 -38.38
CA ARG A 271 92.47 -133.34 -37.47
C ARG A 271 91.34 -134.36 -37.33
N LEU A 272 90.10 -133.90 -37.22
CA LEU A 272 88.93 -134.75 -37.05
C LEU A 272 88.63 -135.58 -38.30
N GLU A 273 88.87 -135.07 -39.51
CA GLU A 273 88.66 -135.86 -40.74
C GLU A 273 89.59 -137.10 -40.80
N GLN A 274 90.82 -137.01 -40.26
CA GLN A 274 91.72 -138.16 -40.13
C GLN A 274 91.34 -139.15 -39.01
N GLN A 275 90.48 -138.74 -38.06
CA GLN A 275 90.00 -139.62 -36.97
C GLN A 275 88.57 -140.16 -37.19
N ARG A 276 87.74 -139.50 -38.00
CA ARG A 276 86.35 -139.94 -38.27
C ARG A 276 86.27 -141.31 -38.96
N ILE A 277 87.30 -141.68 -39.72
CA ILE A 277 87.46 -143.01 -40.34
C ILE A 277 87.65 -144.13 -39.29
N ALA A 278 88.01 -143.80 -38.05
CA ALA A 278 88.24 -144.76 -36.96
C ALA A 278 87.13 -144.80 -35.89
N ALA A 279 86.30 -143.76 -35.77
CA ALA A 279 85.32 -143.62 -34.68
C ALA A 279 83.93 -144.20 -34.98
N GLU A 280 83.58 -144.42 -36.26
CA GLU A 280 82.26 -144.89 -36.71
C GLU A 280 81.89 -146.32 -36.22
N GLN A 281 82.80 -147.01 -35.53
CA GLN A 281 82.59 -148.37 -35.01
C GLN A 281 82.17 -148.45 -33.53
N ALA A 282 82.05 -147.32 -32.81
CA ALA A 282 81.88 -147.34 -31.34
C ALA A 282 80.56 -146.75 -30.80
N GLU A 283 80.09 -145.60 -31.28
CA GLU A 283 79.01 -144.86 -30.63
C GLU A 283 77.60 -145.26 -31.09
N ASN A 284 77.16 -146.45 -30.65
CA ASN A 284 75.83 -147.00 -30.95
C ASN A 284 75.06 -147.41 -29.67
N GLU A 285 75.33 -146.76 -28.52
CA GLU A 285 75.06 -147.38 -27.21
C GLU A 285 74.45 -146.49 -26.09
N ARG A 286 74.44 -145.14 -26.13
CA ARG A 286 74.14 -144.32 -24.92
C ARG A 286 73.12 -143.17 -25.04
N LEU A 287 72.09 -143.35 -25.86
CA LEU A 287 71.00 -142.38 -26.07
C LEU A 287 69.88 -142.47 -24.99
N GLU A 288 70.21 -142.58 -23.69
CA GLU A 288 69.21 -142.99 -22.67
C GLU A 288 69.11 -142.21 -21.34
N GLN A 289 69.93 -141.19 -21.05
CA GLN A 289 69.93 -140.56 -19.71
C GLN A 289 69.46 -139.10 -19.65
N GLN A 290 68.14 -138.98 -19.47
CA GLN A 290 67.43 -138.12 -18.48
C GLN A 290 67.51 -136.59 -18.69
N ARG A 291 66.42 -135.79 -18.75
CA ARG A 291 65.00 -135.90 -18.31
C ARG A 291 64.78 -135.91 -16.79
N ILE A 292 64.68 -134.73 -16.14
CA ILE A 292 63.87 -134.39 -14.92
C ILE A 292 64.12 -132.92 -14.49
N ALA A 293 63.20 -132.32 -13.72
CA ALA A 293 63.22 -130.97 -13.07
C ALA A 293 63.22 -129.76 -14.03
N ALA A 294 62.21 -128.87 -14.13
CA ALA A 294 60.90 -128.73 -13.48
C ALA A 294 60.79 -128.21 -12.03
N GLU A 295 59.77 -127.35 -11.83
CA GLU A 295 58.97 -127.08 -10.60
C GLU A 295 59.40 -125.95 -9.62
N GLN A 296 58.38 -125.28 -9.02
CA GLN A 296 58.40 -124.26 -7.93
C GLN A 296 58.96 -122.86 -8.28
N ALA A 297 58.55 -121.72 -7.67
CA ALA A 297 57.31 -121.26 -6.99
C ALA A 297 57.45 -119.70 -6.85
N GLU A 298 56.45 -118.81 -6.77
CA GLU A 298 54.99 -118.80 -6.48
C GLU A 298 54.56 -118.76 -4.99
N ASN A 299 54.38 -117.54 -4.42
CA ASN A 299 53.17 -117.07 -3.68
C ASN A 299 53.31 -115.64 -3.10
N GLU A 300 52.24 -115.15 -2.45
CA GLU A 300 52.10 -113.93 -1.59
C GLU A 300 51.99 -112.56 -2.31
N ARG A 301 50.91 -111.76 -2.23
CA ARG A 301 50.00 -111.22 -1.15
C ARG A 301 50.58 -109.95 -0.48
N LEU A 302 50.02 -108.73 -0.53
CA LEU A 302 48.72 -108.15 -0.98
C LEU A 302 47.55 -108.17 0.05
N GLU A 303 47.42 -107.06 0.81
CA GLU A 303 46.29 -106.52 1.60
C GLU A 303 46.62 -105.03 1.93
N GLN A 304 45.81 -104.11 2.49
CA GLN A 304 44.48 -104.08 3.15
C GLN A 304 43.83 -102.66 2.94
N GLU A 305 42.60 -102.36 3.42
CA GLU A 305 41.85 -101.11 3.14
C GLU A 305 40.79 -100.72 4.22
N ARG A 306 40.38 -99.43 4.31
CA ARG A 306 39.12 -98.82 4.89
C ARG A 306 39.02 -98.32 6.37
N LEU A 307 37.96 -97.50 6.61
CA LEU A 307 37.47 -96.73 7.80
C LEU A 307 38.03 -95.27 7.89
N ALA A 308 37.37 -94.21 8.39
CA ALA A 308 36.01 -93.88 8.94
C ALA A 308 35.73 -92.35 8.65
N ALA A 309 34.55 -91.68 8.72
CA ALA A 309 33.24 -91.78 9.43
C ALA A 309 33.23 -91.20 10.88
N GLU A 310 32.29 -90.33 11.35
CA GLU A 310 31.20 -89.52 10.73
C GLU A 310 30.70 -88.37 11.69
N GLU A 311 29.46 -87.81 11.54
CA GLU A 311 28.72 -86.80 12.38
C GLU A 311 29.16 -85.30 12.38
N GLU A 312 28.39 -84.27 12.82
CA GLU A 312 27.00 -83.78 12.54
C GLU A 312 26.84 -82.32 13.14
N SER A 313 26.66 -81.24 12.35
CA SER A 313 25.42 -80.43 12.09
C SER A 313 24.57 -79.89 13.28
N GLU A 314 24.35 -78.56 13.34
CA GLU A 314 23.05 -77.83 13.55
C GLU A 314 23.16 -76.37 14.13
N ARG A 315 22.11 -75.55 13.90
CA ARG A 315 21.75 -74.20 14.48
C ARG A 315 22.65 -73.00 14.12
N LEU A 316 22.26 -72.07 13.22
CA LEU A 316 21.15 -71.07 13.26
C LEU A 316 21.32 -70.04 14.40
N GLU A 317 21.41 -68.72 14.20
CA GLU A 317 20.78 -67.77 13.24
C GLU A 317 19.29 -67.49 13.48
N GLN A 318 19.00 -66.57 14.44
CA GLN A 318 17.87 -65.63 14.42
C GLN A 318 17.94 -64.67 15.61
N GLU A 319 17.73 -63.36 15.37
CA GLU A 319 16.57 -62.62 15.91
C GLU A 319 16.47 -61.18 15.35
N ARG A 320 15.25 -60.78 14.99
CA ARG A 320 14.78 -59.44 14.60
C ARG A 320 13.45 -59.20 15.33
N LEU A 321 13.08 -57.92 15.52
CA LEU A 321 11.75 -57.29 15.75
C LEU A 321 11.99 -56.11 16.74
N THR A 322 11.59 -54.83 16.62
CA THR A 322 10.47 -54.04 16.00
C THR A 322 9.23 -53.82 16.87
N ALA A 323 8.63 -52.62 16.73
CA ALA A 323 7.32 -52.12 17.25
C ALA A 323 7.26 -51.57 18.70
N GLU A 324 6.32 -50.68 19.10
CA GLU A 324 5.71 -49.46 18.48
C GLU A 324 4.79 -48.70 19.50
N LEU A 325 4.36 -47.44 19.21
CA LEU A 325 3.15 -46.71 19.74
C LEU A 325 3.10 -46.30 21.25
N ALA A 326 2.32 -45.30 21.76
CA ALA A 326 1.45 -44.24 21.18
C ALA A 326 0.93 -43.14 22.19
N LYS A 327 0.52 -41.95 21.66
CA LYS A 327 -0.61 -41.01 22.04
C LYS A 327 -0.56 -40.12 23.34
N GLU A 328 -0.77 -38.77 23.29
CA GLU A 328 -2.00 -37.87 23.31
C GLU A 328 -2.59 -37.61 24.73
N GLU A 329 -3.26 -36.50 25.15
CA GLU A 329 -3.75 -35.15 24.69
C GLU A 329 -3.93 -34.25 25.98
N ALA A 330 -4.25 -32.93 26.08
CA ALA A 330 -4.20 -31.69 25.26
C ALA A 330 -4.11 -30.42 26.20
N ILE A 331 -4.94 -29.35 26.35
CA ILE A 331 -6.25 -28.84 25.85
C ILE A 331 -6.30 -27.27 25.91
N LYS A 332 -6.79 -26.62 24.82
CA LYS A 332 -7.48 -25.29 24.58
C LYS A 332 -7.34 -24.01 25.47
N ALA A 333 -7.53 -22.86 24.78
CA ALA A 333 -8.03 -21.56 25.27
C ALA A 333 -9.14 -20.99 24.33
N GLU A 334 -9.86 -19.93 24.72
CA GLU A 334 -11.00 -19.35 23.97
C GLU A 334 -10.78 -17.95 23.33
N LYS A 335 -11.60 -17.60 22.33
CA LYS A 335 -11.82 -16.22 21.81
C LYS A 335 -13.26 -16.01 21.28
N PRO A 336 -13.79 -14.76 21.26
CA PRO A 336 -15.18 -14.46 20.92
C PRO A 336 -15.49 -14.32 19.41
N LYS A 337 -16.74 -13.95 19.10
CA LYS A 337 -17.45 -14.11 17.82
C LYS A 337 -16.98 -13.20 16.67
N LYS A 338 -17.35 -13.59 15.44
CA LYS A 338 -17.05 -12.91 14.17
C LYS A 338 -18.26 -12.15 13.62
N GLU A 339 -18.00 -10.97 13.02
CA GLU A 339 -18.91 -10.33 12.06
C GLU A 339 -18.96 -11.08 10.72
N GLY A 340 -20.05 -10.87 9.96
CA GLY A 340 -20.41 -11.64 8.76
C GLY A 340 -19.39 -11.61 7.61
N PHE A 341 -19.29 -12.74 6.91
CA PHE A 341 -18.27 -12.99 5.87
C PHE A 341 -18.35 -12.03 4.67
N PHE A 342 -19.55 -11.79 4.14
CA PHE A 342 -19.78 -10.94 2.96
C PHE A 342 -19.70 -9.44 3.27
N SER A 343 -20.16 -9.01 4.45
CA SER A 343 -20.06 -7.61 4.91
C SER A 343 -18.61 -7.10 4.91
N ARG A 344 -17.63 -7.93 5.32
CA ARG A 344 -16.21 -7.54 5.23
C ARG A 344 -15.70 -7.42 3.81
N LEU A 345 -16.22 -8.21 2.86
CA LEU A 345 -15.84 -8.10 1.45
C LEU A 345 -16.37 -6.78 0.85
N LYS A 346 -17.64 -6.43 1.09
CA LYS A 346 -18.19 -5.11 0.72
C LYS A 346 -17.36 -3.97 1.30
N LYS A 347 -17.12 -4.00 2.62
CA LYS A 347 -16.33 -2.98 3.34
C LYS A 347 -14.90 -2.86 2.80
N GLY A 348 -14.26 -3.98 2.47
CA GLY A 348 -12.94 -4.06 1.86
C GLY A 348 -12.91 -3.78 0.35
N LEU A 349 -14.03 -3.43 -0.27
CA LEU A 349 -14.13 -2.95 -1.65
C LEU A 349 -14.71 -1.54 -1.77
N LEU A 350 -15.20 -0.95 -0.66
CA LEU A 350 -15.96 0.31 -0.61
C LEU A 350 -15.43 1.42 -1.55
N LYS A 351 -14.13 1.75 -1.46
CA LYS A 351 -13.49 2.78 -2.30
C LYS A 351 -13.53 2.44 -3.80
N THR A 352 -13.32 1.17 -4.15
CA THR A 352 -13.41 0.70 -5.54
C THR A 352 -14.87 0.60 -6.00
N ARG A 353 -15.82 0.25 -5.11
CA ARG A 353 -17.26 0.29 -5.38
C ARG A 353 -17.75 1.71 -5.71
N VAL A 354 -17.27 2.74 -5.01
CA VAL A 354 -17.65 4.13 -5.31
C VAL A 354 -17.25 4.54 -6.74
N ASN A 355 -16.06 4.13 -7.21
CA ASN A 355 -15.63 4.44 -8.58
C ASN A 355 -16.26 3.51 -9.64
N ILE A 356 -16.41 2.22 -9.35
CA ILE A 356 -16.91 1.19 -10.28
C ILE A 356 -18.41 0.96 -10.05
N GLY A 357 -18.79 0.28 -8.97
CA GLY A 357 -20.15 -0.21 -8.72
C GLY A 357 -21.24 0.84 -8.80
N SER A 358 -21.20 1.84 -7.91
CA SER A 358 -22.18 2.95 -7.88
C SER A 358 -21.79 4.07 -8.86
N GLY A 359 -20.49 4.29 -9.10
CA GLY A 359 -19.99 5.22 -10.10
C GLY A 359 -20.56 4.95 -11.51
N PHE A 360 -20.45 3.72 -12.02
CA PHE A 360 -21.08 3.34 -13.29
C PHE A 360 -22.61 3.42 -13.24
N ALA A 361 -23.27 3.05 -12.14
CA ALA A 361 -24.74 3.14 -12.05
C ALA A 361 -25.25 4.58 -12.28
N SER A 362 -24.50 5.59 -11.81
CA SER A 362 -24.81 7.01 -12.05
C SER A 362 -24.67 7.45 -13.52
N ILE A 363 -23.78 6.81 -14.28
CA ILE A 363 -23.54 7.11 -15.71
C ILE A 363 -24.72 6.59 -16.55
N PHE A 364 -25.19 5.37 -16.26
CA PHE A 364 -26.28 4.73 -17.00
C PHE A 364 -27.67 5.29 -16.67
N SER A 365 -27.89 5.79 -15.45
CA SER A 365 -29.20 6.20 -14.94
C SER A 365 -29.90 7.26 -15.81
N GLY A 366 -30.96 6.85 -16.51
CA GLY A 366 -31.78 7.73 -17.34
C GLY A 366 -31.16 8.17 -18.67
N LYS A 367 -29.94 7.70 -19.00
CA LYS A 367 -29.33 7.92 -20.31
C LYS A 367 -29.83 6.94 -21.37
N LYS A 368 -29.65 7.31 -22.64
CA LYS A 368 -29.81 6.41 -23.78
C LYS A 368 -28.49 5.74 -24.08
N ILE A 369 -28.55 4.65 -24.84
CA ILE A 369 -27.36 4.03 -25.43
C ILE A 369 -27.03 4.82 -26.71
N ASP A 370 -25.94 5.59 -26.65
CA ASP A 370 -25.35 6.39 -27.71
C ASP A 370 -23.83 6.51 -27.50
N ASP A 371 -23.12 7.08 -28.47
CA ASP A 371 -21.65 7.14 -28.47
C ASP A 371 -21.08 7.90 -27.25
N GLU A 372 -21.79 8.95 -26.79
CA GLU A 372 -21.42 9.77 -25.61
C GLU A 372 -21.44 8.95 -24.31
N LEU A 373 -22.41 8.02 -24.16
CA LEU A 373 -22.44 7.07 -23.05
C LEU A 373 -21.21 6.13 -23.07
N PHE A 374 -20.77 5.68 -24.25
CA PHE A 374 -19.60 4.79 -24.37
C PHE A 374 -18.28 5.52 -24.12
N GLU A 375 -18.11 6.78 -24.56
CA GLU A 375 -16.94 7.61 -24.25
C GLU A 375 -16.80 7.91 -22.73
N GLU A 376 -17.91 8.20 -22.04
CA GLU A 376 -17.93 8.33 -20.57
C GLU A 376 -17.56 7.01 -19.88
N LEU A 377 -18.12 5.90 -20.35
CA LEU A 377 -17.86 4.57 -19.80
C LEU A 377 -16.39 4.16 -19.98
N GLU A 378 -15.80 4.39 -21.16
CA GLU A 378 -14.38 4.17 -21.42
C GLU A 378 -13.52 4.98 -20.43
N THR A 379 -13.80 6.28 -20.32
CA THR A 379 -13.08 7.21 -19.43
C THR A 379 -13.10 6.74 -17.97
N GLN A 380 -14.24 6.28 -17.49
CA GLN A 380 -14.41 5.81 -16.11
C GLN A 380 -13.76 4.42 -15.89
N LEU A 381 -13.81 3.49 -16.86
CA LEU A 381 -13.10 2.21 -16.83
C LEU A 381 -11.57 2.38 -16.82
N LEU A 382 -11.05 3.33 -17.61
CA LEU A 382 -9.63 3.70 -17.60
C LEU A 382 -9.22 4.32 -16.25
N THR A 383 -10.04 5.21 -15.69
CA THR A 383 -9.81 5.85 -14.38
C THR A 383 -9.78 4.82 -13.24
N ALA A 384 -10.58 3.75 -13.36
CA ALA A 384 -10.62 2.61 -12.45
C ALA A 384 -9.44 1.62 -12.60
N ASP A 385 -8.47 1.90 -13.49
CA ASP A 385 -7.24 1.13 -13.74
C ASP A 385 -7.43 -0.24 -14.46
N LEU A 386 -8.52 -0.42 -15.22
CA LEU A 386 -8.65 -1.58 -16.14
C LEU A 386 -7.62 -1.54 -17.27
N GLY A 387 -7.19 -0.35 -17.69
CA GLY A 387 -6.18 -0.16 -18.75
C GLY A 387 -6.73 -0.42 -20.17
N VAL A 388 -6.08 0.24 -21.14
CA VAL A 388 -6.61 0.45 -22.51
C VAL A 388 -7.12 -0.83 -23.17
N ASP A 389 -6.28 -1.87 -23.30
CA ASP A 389 -6.66 -3.08 -24.05
C ASP A 389 -7.86 -3.80 -23.43
N THR A 390 -7.97 -3.81 -22.09
CA THR A 390 -9.07 -4.42 -21.34
C THR A 390 -10.34 -3.61 -21.49
N THR A 391 -10.24 -2.28 -21.40
CA THR A 391 -11.37 -1.37 -21.58
C THR A 391 -11.91 -1.46 -23.01
N MET A 392 -11.06 -1.40 -24.04
CA MET A 392 -11.48 -1.51 -25.43
C MET A 392 -12.23 -2.83 -25.69
N LYS A 393 -11.69 -3.97 -25.26
CA LYS A 393 -12.38 -5.27 -25.35
C LYS A 393 -13.77 -5.28 -24.71
N LEU A 394 -13.92 -4.61 -23.55
CA LEU A 394 -15.20 -4.51 -22.85
C LEU A 394 -16.18 -3.59 -23.59
N ILE A 395 -15.73 -2.42 -24.06
CA ILE A 395 -16.55 -1.49 -24.85
C ILE A 395 -17.00 -2.15 -26.17
N ASP A 396 -16.08 -2.81 -26.88
CA ASP A 396 -16.37 -3.59 -28.09
C ASP A 396 -17.43 -4.66 -27.80
N SER A 397 -17.20 -5.54 -26.80
CA SER A 397 -18.15 -6.61 -26.45
C SER A 397 -19.52 -6.06 -26.04
N LEU A 398 -19.55 -4.95 -25.28
CA LEU A 398 -20.78 -4.30 -24.84
C LEU A 398 -21.58 -3.71 -26.00
N THR A 399 -20.94 -3.01 -26.92
CA THR A 399 -21.57 -2.41 -28.09
C THR A 399 -22.18 -3.50 -28.96
N ASP A 400 -21.35 -4.50 -29.29
CA ASP A 400 -21.67 -5.64 -30.13
C ASP A 400 -22.77 -6.53 -29.50
N ALA A 401 -22.83 -6.64 -28.16
CA ALA A 401 -23.89 -7.35 -27.43
C ALA A 401 -25.16 -6.51 -27.19
N ALA A 402 -25.06 -5.18 -27.08
CA ALA A 402 -26.20 -4.27 -26.96
C ALA A 402 -27.01 -4.24 -28.27
N ASP A 403 -26.32 -4.14 -29.41
CA ASP A 403 -26.91 -4.22 -30.74
C ASP A 403 -27.61 -5.57 -30.96
N ARG A 404 -26.92 -6.68 -30.66
CA ARG A 404 -27.50 -8.04 -30.74
C ARG A 404 -28.76 -8.21 -29.88
N LYS A 405 -28.81 -7.60 -28.69
CA LYS A 405 -29.94 -7.68 -27.76
C LYS A 405 -31.00 -6.59 -28.00
N GLN A 406 -30.75 -5.61 -28.88
CA GLN A 406 -31.58 -4.42 -29.11
C GLN A 406 -31.95 -3.69 -27.81
N LEU A 407 -30.95 -3.45 -26.95
CA LEU A 407 -31.12 -2.71 -25.70
C LEU A 407 -31.52 -1.24 -25.97
N LYS A 408 -32.23 -0.61 -25.02
CA LYS A 408 -32.89 0.70 -25.24
C LYS A 408 -32.73 1.68 -24.07
N ASP A 409 -32.13 1.24 -22.97
CA ASP A 409 -31.96 1.96 -21.72
C ASP A 409 -30.60 1.60 -21.11
N GLY A 410 -30.03 2.53 -20.32
CA GLY A 410 -28.74 2.32 -19.67
C GLY A 410 -28.77 1.21 -18.61
N ASP A 411 -29.92 0.98 -17.96
CA ASP A 411 -30.04 -0.01 -16.89
C ASP A 411 -29.78 -1.44 -17.39
N ALA A 412 -30.30 -1.80 -18.57
CA ALA A 412 -29.99 -3.08 -19.21
C ALA A 412 -28.53 -3.19 -19.68
N LEU A 413 -27.88 -2.07 -20.00
CA LEU A 413 -26.46 -2.02 -20.37
C LEU A 413 -25.53 -2.15 -19.15
N TYR A 414 -25.93 -1.63 -17.98
CA TYR A 414 -25.23 -1.83 -16.70
C TYR A 414 -25.23 -3.31 -16.29
N GLU A 415 -26.38 -3.99 -16.36
CA GLU A 415 -26.46 -5.44 -16.09
C GLU A 415 -25.70 -6.28 -17.12
N LEU A 416 -25.63 -5.83 -18.39
CA LEU A 416 -24.79 -6.44 -19.41
C LEU A 416 -23.30 -6.29 -19.06
N MET A 417 -22.84 -5.10 -18.69
CA MET A 417 -21.48 -4.83 -18.24
C MET A 417 -21.10 -5.68 -17.02
N LYS A 418 -22.00 -5.82 -16.05
CA LYS A 418 -21.80 -6.72 -14.90
C LYS A 418 -21.57 -8.18 -15.33
N GLN A 419 -22.30 -8.66 -16.33
CA GLN A 419 -22.18 -10.01 -16.89
C GLN A 419 -20.87 -10.21 -17.67
N GLU A 420 -20.47 -9.25 -18.51
CA GLU A 420 -19.20 -9.29 -19.25
C GLU A 420 -17.99 -9.25 -18.29
N MET A 421 -18.03 -8.37 -17.28
CA MET A 421 -16.99 -8.26 -16.25
C MET A 421 -16.90 -9.51 -15.36
N ALA A 422 -18.03 -10.16 -15.05
CA ALA A 422 -18.01 -11.47 -14.38
C ALA A 422 -17.37 -12.56 -15.26
N THR A 423 -17.70 -12.57 -16.56
CA THR A 423 -17.16 -13.52 -17.53
C THR A 423 -15.65 -13.40 -17.67
N MET A 424 -15.12 -12.17 -17.73
CA MET A 424 -13.67 -11.90 -17.72
C MET A 424 -12.96 -12.38 -16.45
N LEU A 425 -13.60 -12.33 -15.28
CA LEU A 425 -13.01 -12.85 -14.04
C LEU A 425 -13.13 -14.38 -13.90
N LYS A 426 -14.09 -15.02 -14.58
CA LYS A 426 -14.31 -16.47 -14.44
C LYS A 426 -13.18 -17.31 -15.03
N THR A 427 -12.49 -16.81 -16.06
CA THR A 427 -11.30 -17.47 -16.65
C THR A 427 -10.13 -17.55 -15.66
N ALA A 428 -10.01 -16.57 -14.75
CA ALA A 428 -8.98 -16.51 -13.73
C ALA A 428 -9.40 -17.12 -12.37
N GLU A 429 -10.65 -17.58 -12.22
CA GLU A 429 -11.11 -18.24 -11.00
C GLU A 429 -10.66 -19.71 -10.95
N GLN A 430 -9.55 -19.97 -10.26
CA GLN A 430 -9.20 -21.34 -9.83
C GLN A 430 -8.60 -21.31 -8.41
N PRO A 431 -9.35 -21.74 -7.37
CA PRO A 431 -8.84 -21.87 -6.02
C PRO A 431 -7.53 -22.65 -5.92
N LEU A 432 -6.69 -22.30 -4.93
CA LEU A 432 -5.48 -23.07 -4.65
C LEU A 432 -5.84 -24.36 -3.88
N GLU A 433 -5.88 -25.48 -4.60
CA GLU A 433 -5.98 -26.82 -4.03
C GLU A 433 -4.60 -27.36 -3.64
N ILE A 434 -4.56 -28.25 -2.64
CA ILE A 434 -3.33 -28.88 -2.16
C ILE A 434 -3.54 -30.40 -2.23
N PRO A 435 -2.94 -31.10 -3.21
CA PRO A 435 -3.06 -32.54 -3.38
C PRO A 435 -2.50 -33.32 -2.19
N ALA A 436 -3.14 -34.43 -1.84
CA ALA A 436 -2.78 -35.23 -0.66
C ALA A 436 -1.48 -36.05 -0.84
N ASP A 437 -1.05 -36.26 -2.08
CA ASP A 437 0.19 -36.92 -2.48
C ASP A 437 1.42 -35.99 -2.47
N LYS A 438 1.20 -34.66 -2.48
CA LYS A 438 2.28 -33.66 -2.47
C LYS A 438 2.56 -33.19 -1.05
N LYS A 439 3.58 -33.78 -0.43
CA LYS A 439 3.90 -33.58 0.99
C LYS A 439 5.41 -33.38 1.25
N PRO A 440 5.89 -32.16 1.53
CA PRO A 440 5.13 -30.90 1.54
C PRO A 440 4.76 -30.43 0.15
N PHE A 441 3.59 -29.79 0.02
CA PHE A 441 3.27 -28.91 -1.09
C PHE A 441 4.02 -27.59 -0.91
N VAL A 442 4.79 -27.17 -1.92
CA VAL A 442 5.74 -26.05 -1.81
C VAL A 442 5.22 -24.82 -2.56
N ILE A 443 4.97 -23.75 -1.80
CA ILE A 443 4.54 -22.44 -2.31
C ILE A 443 5.73 -21.48 -2.25
N LEU A 444 6.16 -20.98 -3.41
CA LEU A 444 7.17 -19.93 -3.54
C LEU A 444 6.46 -18.58 -3.73
N MET A 445 6.62 -17.66 -2.77
CA MET A 445 5.91 -16.37 -2.75
C MET A 445 6.78 -15.27 -3.33
N VAL A 446 6.43 -14.76 -4.50
CA VAL A 446 7.20 -13.74 -5.23
C VAL A 446 6.44 -12.42 -5.35
N GLY A 447 7.12 -11.37 -5.82
CA GLY A 447 6.60 -10.01 -5.88
C GLY A 447 7.47 -9.00 -5.13
N VAL A 448 7.18 -7.72 -5.31
CA VAL A 448 8.06 -6.62 -4.88
C VAL A 448 7.90 -6.27 -3.40
N ASN A 449 8.76 -5.39 -2.89
CA ASN A 449 8.65 -4.89 -1.52
C ASN A 449 7.36 -4.09 -1.33
N GLY A 450 6.74 -4.18 -0.14
CA GLY A 450 5.56 -3.39 0.23
C GLY A 450 4.21 -3.93 -0.27
N VAL A 451 4.15 -4.87 -1.21
CA VAL A 451 2.88 -5.47 -1.70
C VAL A 451 2.24 -6.47 -0.74
N GLY A 452 2.84 -6.70 0.43
CA GLY A 452 2.26 -7.54 1.49
C GLY A 452 2.53 -9.04 1.38
N LYS A 453 3.65 -9.48 0.76
CA LYS A 453 4.06 -10.90 0.69
C LYS A 453 4.03 -11.58 2.07
N THR A 454 4.89 -11.13 2.99
CA THR A 454 5.04 -11.68 4.35
C THR A 454 3.72 -11.68 5.14
N THR A 455 2.89 -10.65 4.96
CA THR A 455 1.53 -10.57 5.53
C THR A 455 0.60 -11.64 4.93
N THR A 456 0.64 -11.83 3.61
CA THR A 456 -0.12 -12.85 2.89
C THR A 456 0.29 -14.25 3.35
N ILE A 457 1.59 -14.50 3.53
CA ILE A 457 2.13 -15.75 4.09
C ILE A 457 1.54 -16.04 5.46
N GLY A 458 1.57 -15.07 6.39
CA GLY A 458 0.98 -15.21 7.72
C GLY A 458 -0.51 -15.57 7.69
N LYS A 459 -1.26 -15.00 6.74
CA LYS A 459 -2.70 -15.30 6.54
C LYS A 459 -2.93 -16.68 5.90
N MET A 460 -2.22 -17.02 4.82
CA MET A 460 -2.29 -18.33 4.16
C MET A 460 -1.91 -19.46 5.12
N ALA A 461 -0.81 -19.30 5.86
CA ALA A 461 -0.33 -20.26 6.84
C ALA A 461 -1.39 -20.53 7.92
N LYS A 462 -2.08 -19.48 8.39
CA LYS A 462 -3.19 -19.65 9.35
C LYS A 462 -4.44 -20.25 8.70
N GLN A 463 -4.74 -19.93 7.45
CA GLN A 463 -5.85 -20.53 6.70
C GLN A 463 -5.65 -22.04 6.53
N PHE A 464 -4.44 -22.50 6.20
CA PHE A 464 -4.11 -23.92 6.11
C PHE A 464 -4.12 -24.62 7.47
N GLN A 465 -3.61 -23.99 8.54
CA GLN A 465 -3.78 -24.49 9.91
C GLN A 465 -5.27 -24.68 10.27
N ASN A 466 -6.13 -23.73 9.91
CA ASN A 466 -7.57 -23.82 10.14
C ASN A 466 -8.26 -24.90 9.28
N GLN A 467 -7.61 -25.39 8.22
CA GLN A 467 -8.01 -26.57 7.44
C GLN A 467 -7.44 -27.89 8.01
N GLY A 468 -6.73 -27.85 9.14
CA GLY A 468 -6.08 -29.02 9.75
C GLY A 468 -4.73 -29.41 9.13
N LYS A 469 -4.19 -28.62 8.20
CA LYS A 469 -2.88 -28.88 7.58
C LYS A 469 -1.75 -28.38 8.46
N SER A 470 -0.69 -29.17 8.59
CA SER A 470 0.58 -28.74 9.16
C SER A 470 1.33 -27.82 8.18
N VAL A 471 1.94 -26.75 8.69
CA VAL A 471 2.61 -25.73 7.88
C VAL A 471 4.03 -25.51 8.39
N MET A 472 4.96 -25.18 7.50
CA MET A 472 6.29 -24.65 7.79
C MET A 472 6.55 -23.42 6.92
N LEU A 473 7.34 -22.48 7.43
CA LEU A 473 7.70 -21.24 6.75
C LEU A 473 9.21 -21.17 6.51
N ALA A 474 9.63 -20.62 5.36
CA ALA A 474 11.04 -20.34 5.06
C ALA A 474 11.27 -18.83 4.91
N ALA A 475 12.22 -18.29 5.67
CA ALA A 475 12.54 -16.86 5.69
C ALA A 475 13.56 -16.47 4.60
N GLY A 476 13.15 -16.55 3.34
CA GLY A 476 14.01 -16.28 2.18
C GLY A 476 14.17 -14.81 1.76
N ASP A 477 13.66 -13.83 2.53
CA ASP A 477 14.04 -12.40 2.39
C ASP A 477 15.22 -12.08 3.32
N THR A 478 16.33 -12.81 3.16
CA THR A 478 17.50 -12.77 4.05
C THR A 478 18.18 -11.40 4.06
N PHE A 479 18.02 -10.62 2.98
CA PHE A 479 18.49 -9.24 2.83
C PHE A 479 17.71 -8.21 3.68
N ARG A 480 16.66 -8.62 4.41
CA ARG A 480 15.86 -7.75 5.28
C ARG A 480 15.67 -8.43 6.63
N ALA A 481 16.54 -8.11 7.60
CA ALA A 481 16.44 -8.62 8.97
C ALA A 481 15.02 -8.49 9.56
N ALA A 482 14.40 -7.32 9.39
CA ALA A 482 13.02 -7.07 9.84
C ALA A 482 11.94 -7.92 9.11
N ALA A 483 12.21 -8.46 7.92
CA ALA A 483 11.31 -9.39 7.23
C ALA A 483 11.43 -10.81 7.79
N VAL A 484 12.67 -11.25 8.07
CA VAL A 484 12.94 -12.51 8.79
C VAL A 484 12.29 -12.48 10.18
N GLU A 485 12.51 -11.40 10.94
CA GLU A 485 11.90 -11.16 12.25
C GLU A 485 10.36 -11.11 12.17
N GLN A 486 9.81 -10.38 11.20
CA GLN A 486 8.36 -10.32 10.98
C GLN A 486 7.77 -11.72 10.68
N LEU A 487 8.46 -12.55 9.89
CA LEU A 487 8.01 -13.92 9.60
C LEU A 487 8.16 -14.84 10.82
N GLN A 488 9.20 -14.67 11.64
CA GLN A 488 9.39 -15.38 12.91
C GLN A 488 8.26 -15.06 13.90
N VAL A 489 7.95 -13.77 14.12
CA VAL A 489 6.82 -13.33 14.96
C VAL A 489 5.48 -13.86 14.42
N TRP A 490 5.30 -13.92 13.10
CA TRP A 490 4.14 -14.56 12.47
C TRP A 490 4.05 -16.06 12.77
N GLY A 491 5.18 -16.76 12.75
CA GLY A 491 5.30 -18.17 13.11
C GLY A 491 4.97 -18.43 14.57
N GLU A 492 5.69 -17.78 15.49
CA GLU A 492 5.51 -17.89 16.95
C GLU A 492 4.06 -17.64 17.37
N ARG A 493 3.47 -16.53 16.90
CA ARG A 493 2.08 -16.12 17.19
C ARG A 493 1.03 -17.15 16.75
N ASN A 494 1.37 -18.06 15.84
CA ASN A 494 0.49 -19.12 15.36
C ASN A 494 1.00 -20.54 15.68
N SER A 495 2.12 -20.68 16.40
CA SER A 495 2.80 -21.94 16.64
C SER A 495 3.17 -22.70 15.34
N ILE A 496 3.67 -21.95 14.35
CA ILE A 496 4.13 -22.48 13.05
C ILE A 496 5.67 -22.43 13.01
N PRO A 497 6.37 -23.53 12.71
CA PRO A 497 7.83 -23.53 12.62
C PRO A 497 8.32 -22.67 11.45
N VAL A 498 9.26 -21.78 11.74
CA VAL A 498 9.96 -20.93 10.76
C VAL A 498 11.42 -21.37 10.68
N ILE A 499 11.90 -21.62 9.46
CA ILE A 499 13.30 -21.89 9.17
C ILE A 499 13.93 -20.61 8.62
N ALA A 500 14.99 -20.16 9.29
CA ALA A 500 15.72 -18.93 9.02
C ALA A 500 17.21 -19.15 9.29
N GLN A 501 18.06 -18.39 8.60
CA GLN A 501 19.49 -18.27 8.88
C GLN A 501 19.80 -16.80 9.26
N HIS A 502 21.09 -16.43 9.31
CA HIS A 502 21.53 -15.07 9.60
C HIS A 502 21.19 -14.09 8.46
N THR A 503 21.07 -12.80 8.78
CA THR A 503 20.87 -11.72 7.79
C THR A 503 21.98 -11.76 6.73
N GLY A 504 21.60 -11.73 5.45
CA GLY A 504 22.53 -11.84 4.32
C GLY A 504 22.95 -13.26 3.95
N ALA A 505 22.41 -14.30 4.60
CA ALA A 505 22.56 -15.69 4.16
C ALA A 505 21.98 -15.93 2.76
N ASP A 506 22.42 -16.98 2.07
CA ASP A 506 21.90 -17.34 0.76
C ASP A 506 20.44 -17.84 0.82
N SER A 507 19.51 -17.05 0.29
CA SER A 507 18.07 -17.33 0.25
C SER A 507 17.74 -18.73 -0.30
N ALA A 508 18.46 -19.18 -1.32
CA ALA A 508 18.27 -20.52 -1.90
C ALA A 508 18.69 -21.64 -0.93
N SER A 509 19.69 -21.40 -0.08
CA SER A 509 20.13 -22.33 0.96
C SER A 509 19.14 -22.37 2.13
N VAL A 510 18.61 -21.22 2.57
CA VAL A 510 17.54 -21.18 3.61
C VAL A 510 16.30 -21.95 3.16
N VAL A 511 15.90 -21.80 1.89
CA VAL A 511 14.77 -22.53 1.29
C VAL A 511 15.06 -24.03 1.16
N PHE A 512 16.29 -24.42 0.80
CA PHE A 512 16.69 -25.84 0.74
C PHE A 512 16.59 -26.51 2.11
N ASP A 513 17.15 -25.90 3.15
CA ASP A 513 17.07 -26.39 4.53
C ASP A 513 15.62 -26.51 4.99
N ALA A 514 14.77 -25.51 4.65
CA ALA A 514 13.35 -25.54 4.98
C ALA A 514 12.59 -26.66 4.27
N PHE A 515 12.91 -26.95 3.01
CA PHE A 515 12.30 -28.05 2.26
C PHE A 515 12.73 -29.40 2.82
N GLN A 516 14.02 -29.59 3.09
CA GLN A 516 14.53 -30.80 3.74
C GLN A 516 13.92 -31.00 5.14
N ALA A 517 13.77 -29.93 5.94
CA ALA A 517 13.13 -29.98 7.25
C ALA A 517 11.62 -30.27 7.18
N ALA A 518 10.90 -29.68 6.22
CA ALA A 518 9.48 -29.95 6.00
C ALA A 518 9.23 -31.40 5.56
N LYS A 519 10.06 -31.91 4.64
CA LYS A 519 10.04 -33.30 4.16
C LYS A 519 10.36 -34.29 5.28
N ALA A 520 11.42 -34.05 6.06
CA ALA A 520 11.80 -34.90 7.20
C ALA A 520 10.76 -34.91 8.35
N ARG A 521 9.98 -33.83 8.51
CA ARG A 521 8.91 -33.72 9.52
C ARG A 521 7.52 -34.09 9.00
N ASN A 522 7.39 -34.54 7.75
CA ASN A 522 6.11 -34.82 7.09
C ASN A 522 5.09 -33.67 7.22
N VAL A 523 5.54 -32.44 6.93
CA VAL A 523 4.70 -31.23 6.90
C VAL A 523 3.85 -31.21 5.62
N ASP A 524 2.59 -30.78 5.70
CA ASP A 524 1.68 -30.74 4.55
C ASP A 524 2.00 -29.56 3.60
N VAL A 525 2.32 -28.38 4.13
CA VAL A 525 2.58 -27.17 3.33
C VAL A 525 3.86 -26.47 3.76
N LEU A 526 4.73 -26.15 2.80
CA LEU A 526 5.86 -25.24 2.97
C LEU A 526 5.58 -23.94 2.22
N ILE A 527 5.72 -22.79 2.89
CA ILE A 527 5.61 -21.47 2.25
C ILE A 527 6.95 -20.73 2.40
N ALA A 528 7.57 -20.39 1.28
CA ALA A 528 8.82 -19.63 1.23
C ALA A 528 8.57 -18.16 0.88
N ASP A 529 9.00 -17.23 1.75
CA ASP A 529 9.09 -15.80 1.41
C ASP A 529 10.37 -15.54 0.59
N THR A 530 10.42 -14.43 -0.14
CA THR A 530 11.59 -14.03 -0.95
C THR A 530 11.87 -12.54 -0.87
N ALA A 531 13.09 -12.14 -1.26
CA ALA A 531 13.39 -10.74 -1.57
C ALA A 531 12.40 -10.15 -2.60
N GLY A 532 12.26 -8.81 -2.61
CA GLY A 532 11.36 -8.07 -3.50
C GLY A 532 11.95 -6.75 -4.01
N ARG A 533 13.28 -6.63 -4.07
CA ARG A 533 14.02 -5.40 -4.41
C ARG A 533 14.05 -5.15 -5.93
N LEU A 534 12.90 -4.79 -6.52
CA LEU A 534 12.73 -4.64 -7.99
C LEU A 534 13.69 -3.61 -8.63
N GLN A 535 14.28 -2.69 -7.87
CA GLN A 535 15.29 -1.78 -8.41
C GLN A 535 16.51 -2.51 -9.01
N ASN A 536 16.84 -3.69 -8.50
CA ASN A 536 17.95 -4.53 -8.98
C ASN A 536 17.38 -5.76 -9.70
N LYS A 537 16.61 -5.53 -10.78
CA LYS A 537 15.81 -6.56 -11.48
C LYS A 537 16.59 -7.84 -11.75
N ASP A 538 17.74 -7.73 -12.42
CA ASP A 538 18.47 -8.90 -12.93
C ASP A 538 18.97 -9.79 -11.78
N ASN A 539 19.50 -9.18 -10.71
CA ASN A 539 19.94 -9.91 -9.52
C ASN A 539 18.76 -10.60 -8.81
N LEU A 540 17.61 -9.92 -8.70
CA LEU A 540 16.39 -10.49 -8.10
C LEU A 540 15.85 -11.68 -8.92
N MET A 541 15.86 -11.57 -10.25
CA MET A 541 15.40 -12.67 -11.13
C MET A 541 16.37 -13.87 -11.06
N GLN A 542 17.68 -13.63 -11.08
CA GLN A 542 18.69 -14.68 -10.89
C GLN A 542 18.59 -15.37 -9.51
N GLU A 543 18.29 -14.62 -8.45
CA GLU A 543 18.05 -15.15 -7.11
C GLU A 543 16.81 -16.09 -7.10
N LEU A 544 15.72 -15.67 -7.73
CA LEU A 544 14.47 -16.44 -7.82
C LEU A 544 14.61 -17.69 -8.69
N GLU A 545 15.29 -17.59 -9.83
CA GLU A 545 15.70 -18.76 -10.63
C GLU A 545 16.56 -19.73 -9.82
N LYS A 546 17.53 -19.23 -9.05
CA LYS A 546 18.40 -20.05 -8.19
C LYS A 546 17.58 -20.78 -7.13
N ILE A 547 16.64 -20.10 -6.47
CA ILE A 547 15.72 -20.70 -5.48
C ILE A 547 14.92 -21.84 -6.12
N ALA A 548 14.25 -21.59 -7.25
CA ALA A 548 13.46 -22.61 -7.95
C ALA A 548 14.33 -23.80 -8.42
N ARG A 549 15.52 -23.52 -8.97
CA ARG A 549 16.50 -24.54 -9.41
C ARG A 549 17.05 -25.37 -8.24
N VAL A 550 17.09 -24.82 -7.03
CA VAL A 550 17.50 -25.53 -5.81
C VAL A 550 16.35 -26.36 -5.22
N MET A 551 15.11 -25.86 -5.24
CA MET A 551 13.92 -26.66 -4.91
C MET A 551 13.83 -27.94 -5.76
N LYS A 552 14.11 -27.82 -7.07
CA LYS A 552 14.10 -28.97 -8.02
C LYS A 552 15.13 -30.07 -7.75
N LYS A 553 16.07 -29.86 -6.83
CA LYS A 553 16.98 -30.91 -6.33
C LYS A 553 16.36 -31.80 -5.26
N VAL A 554 15.26 -31.36 -4.62
CA VAL A 554 14.58 -32.07 -3.52
C VAL A 554 13.28 -32.73 -4.01
N ASP A 555 12.59 -32.11 -4.95
CA ASP A 555 11.44 -32.64 -5.70
C ASP A 555 11.44 -31.97 -7.10
N PRO A 556 11.54 -32.72 -8.22
CA PRO A 556 11.53 -32.14 -9.57
C PRO A 556 10.30 -31.28 -9.89
N ASP A 557 9.17 -31.54 -9.23
CA ASP A 557 7.91 -30.83 -9.43
C ASP A 557 7.78 -29.55 -8.59
N ALA A 558 8.76 -29.25 -7.71
CA ALA A 558 8.74 -28.07 -6.85
C ALA A 558 9.37 -26.82 -7.53
N PRO A 559 8.95 -25.59 -7.19
CA PRO A 559 7.77 -25.26 -6.39
C PRO A 559 6.47 -25.70 -7.07
N HIS A 560 5.54 -26.24 -6.28
CA HIS A 560 4.22 -26.69 -6.76
C HIS A 560 3.27 -25.52 -7.03
N GLU A 561 3.48 -24.39 -6.38
CA GLU A 561 2.83 -23.11 -6.68
C GLU A 561 3.86 -21.97 -6.63
N VAL A 562 3.95 -21.17 -7.69
CA VAL A 562 4.66 -19.88 -7.70
C VAL A 562 3.62 -18.77 -7.64
N MET A 563 3.50 -18.18 -6.45
CA MET A 563 2.46 -17.22 -6.10
C MET A 563 3.01 -15.79 -6.18
N LEU A 564 2.62 -15.02 -7.20
CA LEU A 564 2.91 -13.59 -7.23
C LEU A 564 1.92 -12.82 -6.36
N THR A 565 2.42 -12.06 -5.38
CA THR A 565 1.61 -11.06 -4.67
C THR A 565 1.75 -9.70 -5.37
N ILE A 566 0.64 -9.05 -5.71
CA ILE A 566 0.59 -7.69 -6.28
C ILE A 566 -0.38 -6.81 -5.49
N ASP A 567 -0.04 -5.54 -5.40
CA ASP A 567 -0.82 -4.50 -4.71
C ASP A 567 -1.83 -3.88 -5.67
N ALA A 568 -3.12 -4.00 -5.36
CA ALA A 568 -4.23 -3.50 -6.18
C ALA A 568 -4.19 -1.96 -6.36
N GLY A 569 -3.51 -1.22 -5.48
CA GLY A 569 -3.30 0.22 -5.62
C GLY A 569 -2.28 0.62 -6.68
N THR A 570 -1.52 -0.32 -7.25
CA THR A 570 -0.40 0.00 -8.16
C THR A 570 -0.76 0.09 -9.65
N GLY A 571 -2.01 -0.23 -10.01
CA GLY A 571 -2.54 -0.09 -11.38
C GLY A 571 -1.71 -0.83 -12.42
N GLN A 572 -1.44 -0.19 -13.56
CA GLN A 572 -0.64 -0.79 -14.66
C GLN A 572 0.78 -1.25 -14.26
N ASN A 573 1.34 -0.81 -13.11
CA ASN A 573 2.60 -1.36 -12.60
C ASN A 573 2.48 -2.84 -12.20
N ALA A 574 1.28 -3.32 -11.85
CA ALA A 574 1.04 -4.74 -11.58
C ALA A 574 1.15 -5.57 -12.88
N ILE A 575 0.61 -5.08 -14.00
CA ILE A 575 0.70 -5.74 -15.32
C ILE A 575 2.16 -5.91 -15.77
N SER A 576 2.98 -4.88 -15.51
CA SER A 576 4.43 -4.93 -15.73
C SER A 576 5.15 -5.95 -14.82
N GLN A 577 4.69 -6.12 -13.57
CA GLN A 577 5.23 -7.12 -12.65
C GLN A 577 4.83 -8.55 -13.05
N VAL A 578 3.56 -8.81 -13.37
CA VAL A 578 3.09 -10.15 -13.77
C VAL A 578 3.88 -10.65 -14.99
N ASN A 579 4.07 -9.82 -16.01
CA ASN A 579 4.96 -10.14 -17.14
C ASN A 579 6.37 -10.56 -16.70
N LEU A 580 7.04 -9.71 -15.93
CA LEU A 580 8.46 -9.89 -15.57
C LEU A 580 8.69 -11.12 -14.67
N PHE A 581 7.86 -11.32 -13.64
CA PHE A 581 7.98 -12.50 -12.78
C PHE A 581 7.58 -13.79 -13.52
N ASN A 582 6.59 -13.74 -14.44
CA ASN A 582 6.20 -14.92 -15.23
C ASN A 582 7.29 -15.36 -16.20
N GLN A 583 7.98 -14.41 -16.86
CA GLN A 583 9.11 -14.70 -17.74
C GLN A 583 10.31 -15.31 -17.00
N CYS A 584 10.47 -15.00 -15.70
CA CYS A 584 11.58 -15.48 -14.88
C CYS A 584 11.35 -16.87 -14.25
N VAL A 585 10.24 -17.04 -13.51
CA VAL A 585 10.00 -18.25 -12.69
C VAL A 585 8.82 -19.11 -13.15
N GLY A 586 7.97 -18.61 -14.04
CA GLY A 586 6.70 -19.24 -14.40
C GLY A 586 5.69 -19.13 -13.25
N LEU A 587 4.74 -18.20 -13.36
CA LEU A 587 3.73 -17.99 -12.33
C LEU A 587 2.57 -18.97 -12.50
N THR A 588 2.13 -19.56 -11.39
CA THR A 588 0.98 -20.49 -11.37
C THR A 588 -0.20 -19.94 -10.57
N GLY A 589 0.01 -18.89 -9.76
CA GLY A 589 -1.04 -18.21 -9.03
C GLY A 589 -0.73 -16.75 -8.75
N ILE A 590 -1.79 -15.95 -8.60
CA ILE A 590 -1.74 -14.53 -8.23
C ILE A 590 -2.55 -14.28 -6.95
N THR A 591 -1.99 -13.48 -6.04
CA THR A 591 -2.72 -12.87 -4.93
C THR A 591 -2.78 -11.35 -5.13
N LEU A 592 -4.00 -10.80 -5.19
CA LEU A 592 -4.22 -9.35 -5.16
C LEU A 592 -4.30 -8.89 -3.69
N SER A 593 -3.60 -7.83 -3.30
CA SER A 593 -3.62 -7.29 -1.94
C SER A 593 -4.09 -5.83 -1.88
N LYS A 594 -4.46 -5.36 -0.69
CA LYS A 594 -4.86 -3.97 -0.37
C LYS A 594 -6.04 -3.42 -1.19
N LEU A 595 -7.01 -4.26 -1.55
CA LEU A 595 -8.25 -3.82 -2.20
C LEU A 595 -9.02 -2.79 -1.35
N ASP A 596 -8.93 -2.91 -0.02
CA ASP A 596 -9.44 -1.98 0.99
C ASP A 596 -8.68 -0.62 1.01
N GLY A 597 -7.44 -0.62 0.54
CA GLY A 597 -6.61 0.57 0.39
C GLY A 597 -7.08 1.49 -0.73
N THR A 598 -7.63 0.93 -1.81
CA THR A 598 -7.65 1.57 -3.14
C THR A 598 -9.04 1.78 -3.74
N ALA A 599 -9.16 2.81 -4.59
CA ALA A 599 -10.28 3.02 -5.51
C ALA A 599 -9.99 2.53 -6.95
N LYS A 600 -8.78 1.97 -7.18
CA LYS A 600 -8.21 1.54 -8.47
C LYS A 600 -8.23 0.02 -8.65
N GLY A 601 -9.23 -0.66 -8.08
CA GLY A 601 -9.30 -2.13 -8.10
C GLY A 601 -9.52 -2.77 -9.47
N GLY A 602 -9.75 -1.99 -10.54
CA GLY A 602 -9.97 -2.47 -11.91
C GLY A 602 -8.79 -3.25 -12.50
N VAL A 603 -7.59 -3.11 -11.93
CA VAL A 603 -6.40 -3.90 -12.28
C VAL A 603 -6.63 -5.42 -12.21
N ILE A 604 -7.61 -5.90 -11.43
CA ILE A 604 -7.96 -7.33 -11.36
C ILE A 604 -8.47 -7.87 -12.71
N PHE A 605 -9.27 -7.10 -13.45
CA PHE A 605 -9.77 -7.46 -14.78
C PHE A 605 -8.63 -7.44 -15.81
N ALA A 606 -7.77 -6.42 -15.71
CA ALA A 606 -6.58 -6.26 -16.55
C ALA A 606 -5.59 -7.43 -16.40
N VAL A 607 -5.48 -7.99 -15.20
CA VAL A 607 -4.68 -9.20 -14.93
C VAL A 607 -5.36 -10.44 -15.52
N ALA A 608 -6.65 -10.63 -15.28
CA ALA A 608 -7.40 -11.82 -15.74
C ALA A 608 -7.50 -11.93 -17.27
N ASP A 609 -7.66 -10.81 -17.98
CA ASP A 609 -7.71 -10.77 -19.45
C ASP A 609 -6.33 -11.02 -20.09
N LYS A 610 -5.27 -10.39 -19.56
CA LYS A 610 -3.94 -10.43 -20.18
C LYS A 610 -3.13 -11.65 -19.80
N PHE A 611 -3.41 -12.26 -18.65
CA PHE A 611 -2.66 -13.40 -18.14
C PHE A 611 -3.59 -14.53 -17.72
N ASN A 612 -3.49 -15.65 -18.44
CA ASN A 612 -4.14 -16.92 -18.08
C ASN A 612 -3.42 -17.59 -16.89
N ILE A 613 -3.28 -16.85 -15.79
CA ILE A 613 -2.70 -17.26 -14.51
C ILE A 613 -3.80 -17.07 -13.46
N PRO A 614 -4.23 -18.11 -12.74
CA PRO A 614 -5.32 -18.00 -11.78
C PRO A 614 -5.09 -16.96 -10.68
N ILE A 615 -6.11 -16.16 -10.41
CA ILE A 615 -6.20 -15.37 -9.19
C ILE A 615 -6.66 -16.33 -8.09
N ARG A 616 -5.78 -16.61 -7.12
CA ARG A 616 -6.00 -17.57 -6.04
C ARG A 616 -6.65 -16.91 -4.83
N TYR A 617 -6.21 -15.69 -4.52
CA TYR A 617 -6.62 -14.97 -3.31
C TYR A 617 -6.76 -13.46 -3.55
N ILE A 618 -7.62 -12.85 -2.73
CA ILE A 618 -7.76 -11.39 -2.60
C ILE A 618 -7.64 -10.96 -1.12
N GLY A 619 -6.85 -9.92 -0.88
CA GLY A 619 -6.62 -9.29 0.42
C GLY A 619 -7.43 -8.00 0.56
N VAL A 620 -8.35 -7.98 1.53
CA VAL A 620 -9.43 -6.99 1.68
C VAL A 620 -9.47 -6.40 3.11
N GLY A 621 -8.28 -6.17 3.68
CA GLY A 621 -8.08 -5.69 5.06
C GLY A 621 -6.80 -6.23 5.70
N GLU A 622 -6.47 -5.74 6.90
CA GLU A 622 -5.26 -6.17 7.62
C GLU A 622 -5.44 -7.46 8.43
N SER A 623 -6.67 -7.80 8.85
CA SER A 623 -6.91 -8.88 9.82
C SER A 623 -6.58 -10.28 9.28
N ILE A 624 -6.38 -11.22 10.20
CA ILE A 624 -6.05 -12.62 9.87
C ILE A 624 -7.07 -13.31 8.94
N ASP A 625 -8.35 -12.93 9.07
CA ASP A 625 -9.46 -13.42 8.25
C ASP A 625 -9.54 -12.76 6.87
N ASP A 626 -8.87 -11.63 6.65
CA ASP A 626 -9.13 -10.71 5.53
C ASP A 626 -8.28 -11.06 4.29
N LEU A 627 -7.78 -12.30 4.23
CA LEU A 627 -7.42 -12.96 2.98
C LEU A 627 -8.58 -13.89 2.61
N ARG A 628 -9.14 -13.73 1.41
CA ARG A 628 -10.18 -14.60 0.86
C ARG A 628 -9.60 -15.40 -0.29
N THR A 629 -9.97 -16.67 -0.40
CA THR A 629 -9.89 -17.39 -1.68
C THR A 629 -10.74 -16.64 -2.69
N PHE A 630 -10.19 -16.41 -3.88
CA PHE A 630 -10.88 -15.65 -4.91
C PHE A 630 -12.05 -16.44 -5.50
N LYS A 631 -13.10 -15.70 -5.85
CA LYS A 631 -14.24 -16.10 -6.66
C LYS A 631 -14.70 -14.86 -7.42
N SER A 632 -14.99 -15.00 -8.69
CA SER A 632 -15.55 -13.94 -9.52
C SER A 632 -16.92 -13.50 -9.01
N ASP A 633 -17.83 -14.44 -8.73
CA ASP A 633 -19.24 -14.13 -8.43
C ASP A 633 -19.38 -13.36 -7.10
N ASP A 634 -18.82 -13.89 -5.99
CA ASP A 634 -18.78 -13.20 -4.69
C ASP A 634 -18.11 -11.80 -4.79
N PHE A 635 -17.11 -11.62 -5.68
CA PHE A 635 -16.41 -10.35 -5.88
C PHE A 635 -17.23 -9.35 -6.71
N ILE A 636 -17.84 -9.78 -7.81
CA ILE A 636 -18.70 -8.98 -8.67
C ILE A 636 -19.93 -8.51 -7.91
N ASP A 637 -20.60 -9.38 -7.16
CA ASP A 637 -21.77 -8.97 -6.37
C ASP A 637 -21.38 -8.01 -5.24
N ALA A 638 -20.22 -8.18 -4.59
CA ALA A 638 -19.75 -7.19 -3.62
C ALA A 638 -19.36 -5.85 -4.27
N LEU A 639 -18.76 -5.89 -5.46
CA LEU A 639 -18.32 -4.71 -6.23
C LEU A 639 -19.50 -3.88 -6.76
N PHE A 640 -20.57 -4.52 -7.21
CA PHE A 640 -21.75 -3.87 -7.82
C PHE A 640 -22.97 -3.78 -6.88
N SER A 641 -22.92 -4.34 -5.67
CA SER A 641 -24.05 -4.21 -4.73
C SER A 641 -24.26 -2.76 -4.28
N GLN A 642 -25.47 -2.26 -4.50
CA GLN A 642 -25.94 -0.98 -3.94
C GLN A 642 -26.47 -1.25 -2.52
N ASP A 643 -25.94 -0.56 -1.50
CA ASP A 643 -26.57 -0.46 -0.17
C ASP A 643 -27.03 1.00 0.05
N GLU A 644 -28.09 1.22 0.82
CA GLU A 644 -28.64 2.56 1.06
C GLU A 644 -27.71 3.46 1.91
N ASP A 645 -26.67 2.89 2.52
CA ASP A 645 -25.67 3.57 3.37
C ASP A 645 -24.47 4.16 2.59
N ASP A 646 -24.42 4.05 1.25
CA ASP A 646 -23.28 4.45 0.40
C ASP A 646 -23.37 5.89 -0.20
N VAL A 647 -24.28 6.74 0.29
CA VAL A 647 -24.62 8.08 -0.27
C VAL A 647 -24.21 9.23 0.64
#